data_AF-A0A914AHM4-F1
#
_entry.id   AF-A0A914AHM4-F1
#
_cell.length_a   1.000
_cell.length_b   1.000
_cell.length_c   1.000
_cell.angle_alpha   90.00
_cell.angle_beta   90.00
_cell.angle_gamma   90.00
#
_symmetry.space_group_name_H-M   'P 1'
#
loop_
_entity.id
_entity.type
_entity.pdbx_description
1 polymer ?
#
loop_
_entity_poly.entity_id
_entity_poly.type
_entity_poly.pdbx_seq_one_letter_code
_entity_poly.pdbx_strand_id
1 'polypeptide(L)'
;MIESPDDISVLLMAPTGVAAYNIHGATIHSALSISTNVRLPYQPLSEEKISTLRHKLRQLQIVIIDEISMVDQKMLHYIHGRLRQVKQSRNHNPFGNVSILAVGDFYQLPPVKGKSLYQTDVTGDLWNDNFVKVELTEIMRQKEDVQFAKLLNRLRVRKKKEQLESEDVALLKSRETGEDWTDALHIYPCNKQVDEYNRQTLFVKCSECVCVLAKDFQKDAKSGKMIPAVKSVKKSSRTNLSDCLWLGVGARVMLTRNLDVSDGLVNGVFGTVSDIVMLPNEHSAKIVKVKFDNEKVGAKLKKQSSGNSTDVVCIEMVEDNVTQVFVRHQFPLKLAWACTSHKVQGMTTEKAVVCLDRTFSAGQAYVSLSRVVSLNGLIIEGFDEKFIYCNEKVAEAISEMPLYIDNEQSNDSVDKIELARSGGTYCTSIAMHNIQGLQAHFVDFKRNKEMCSCDFICLTETWSDGDFDCEMDLSDYKWYHQPRCMSYDNTSRVTHMLKEQCHGGVAVCGKKDRLFSRLNLPVHNLEYIAFQIISKVSVAIVIIYRPASYVLNEFLSILEMLLNELHNVSNKCIVMGDFNEDIMKQSSVQKVMHDHGYKQCVTEATTENGTLLDHVYVRNIDVIETYVSPTYYSYHEAVILKF
;
A
#
# COMPACT_ATOMS: atom_id res chain seq x y z
N MET A 1 18.86 -9.05 -1.74
CA MET A 1 18.49 -9.86 -2.92
C MET A 1 17.49 -10.90 -2.48
N ILE A 2 16.51 -11.26 -3.32
CA ILE A 2 15.49 -12.26 -2.99
C ILE A 2 16.18 -13.65 -2.95
N GLU A 3 15.95 -14.43 -1.89
CA GLU A 3 16.60 -15.73 -1.65
C GLU A 3 16.15 -16.82 -2.65
N SER A 4 14.92 -16.73 -3.15
CA SER A 4 14.35 -17.65 -4.15
C SER A 4 13.57 -16.89 -5.24
N PRO A 5 13.64 -17.29 -6.53
CA PRO A 5 12.84 -16.69 -7.60
C PRO A 5 11.32 -16.86 -7.39
N ASP A 6 10.89 -17.79 -6.54
CA ASP A 6 9.46 -18.02 -6.22
C ASP A 6 8.95 -17.13 -5.08
N ASP A 7 9.82 -16.40 -4.39
CA ASP A 7 9.43 -15.54 -3.27
C ASP A 7 8.68 -14.30 -3.76
N ILE A 8 7.55 -14.01 -3.11
CA ILE A 8 6.70 -12.88 -3.46
C ILE A 8 7.22 -11.62 -2.77
N SER A 9 7.91 -10.75 -3.52
CA SER A 9 8.31 -9.41 -3.07
C SER A 9 7.23 -8.35 -3.33
N VAL A 10 6.45 -8.51 -4.40
CA VAL A 10 5.35 -7.62 -4.79
C VAL A 10 4.06 -8.43 -4.89
N LEU A 11 3.03 -8.04 -4.14
CA LEU A 11 1.71 -8.68 -4.14
C LEU A 11 0.67 -7.78 -4.81
N LEU A 12 0.14 -8.22 -5.94
CA LEU A 12 -0.92 -7.53 -6.67
C LEU A 12 -2.30 -8.01 -6.21
N MET A 13 -3.16 -7.07 -5.80
CA MET A 13 -4.50 -7.37 -5.30
C MET A 13 -5.57 -6.45 -5.87
N ALA A 14 -6.81 -6.93 -5.90
CA ALA A 14 -7.99 -6.11 -6.17
C ALA A 14 -9.22 -6.64 -5.40
N PRO A 15 -10.27 -5.82 -5.16
CA PRO A 15 -11.47 -6.25 -4.46
C PRO A 15 -12.34 -7.23 -5.27
N THR A 16 -12.28 -7.17 -6.61
CA THR A 16 -13.09 -8.01 -7.51
C THR A 16 -12.24 -9.00 -8.31
N GLY A 17 -12.85 -10.10 -8.75
CA GLY A 17 -12.16 -11.15 -9.53
C GLY A 17 -11.65 -10.66 -10.87
N VAL A 18 -12.47 -9.91 -11.62
CA VAL A 18 -12.08 -9.32 -12.92
C VAL A 18 -10.90 -8.36 -12.77
N ALA A 19 -10.97 -7.43 -11.81
CA ALA A 19 -9.89 -6.47 -11.58
C ALA A 19 -8.58 -7.20 -11.20
N ALA A 20 -8.67 -8.22 -10.32
CA ALA A 20 -7.51 -9.00 -9.93
C ALA A 20 -6.88 -9.74 -11.13
N TYR A 21 -7.69 -10.35 -11.99
CA TYR A 21 -7.19 -11.03 -13.19
C TYR A 21 -6.55 -10.06 -14.20
N ASN A 22 -7.11 -8.85 -14.36
CA ASN A 22 -6.59 -7.84 -15.27
C ASN A 22 -5.17 -7.38 -14.91
N ILE A 23 -4.84 -7.34 -13.62
CA ILE A 23 -3.49 -7.02 -13.13
C ILE A 23 -2.63 -8.27 -12.87
N HIS A 24 -3.07 -9.46 -13.31
CA HIS A 24 -2.41 -10.74 -13.02
C HIS A 24 -2.17 -10.99 -11.52
N GLY A 25 -3.07 -10.48 -10.67
CA GLY A 25 -3.04 -10.59 -9.23
C GLY A 25 -4.10 -11.54 -8.67
N ALA A 26 -4.39 -11.38 -7.38
CA ALA A 26 -5.39 -12.16 -6.66
C ALA A 26 -6.42 -11.24 -5.98
N THR A 27 -7.60 -11.76 -5.63
CA THR A 27 -8.54 -10.94 -4.87
C THR A 27 -8.03 -10.71 -3.45
N ILE A 28 -8.29 -9.54 -2.84
CA ILE A 28 -7.88 -9.23 -1.46
C ILE A 28 -8.24 -10.37 -0.48
N HIS A 29 -9.47 -10.89 -0.62
CA HIS A 29 -9.99 -12.01 0.16
C HIS A 29 -9.12 -13.27 0.04
N SER A 30 -8.75 -13.66 -1.19
CA SER A 30 -7.96 -14.86 -1.44
C SER A 30 -6.49 -14.69 -1.08
N ALA A 31 -5.90 -13.53 -1.42
CA ALA A 31 -4.49 -13.22 -1.22
C ALA A 31 -4.12 -13.17 0.27
N LEU A 32 -4.98 -12.56 1.09
CA LEU A 32 -4.75 -12.37 2.52
C LEU A 32 -5.56 -13.33 3.40
N SER A 33 -6.31 -14.27 2.81
CA SER A 33 -7.21 -15.18 3.55
C SER A 33 -8.22 -14.43 4.45
N ILE A 34 -8.82 -13.37 3.90
CA ILE A 34 -9.83 -12.55 4.56
C ILE A 34 -11.22 -13.06 4.14
N SER A 35 -12.12 -13.25 5.12
CA SER A 35 -13.49 -13.69 4.83
C SER A 35 -14.33 -12.56 4.23
N THR A 36 -15.39 -12.88 3.49
CA THR A 36 -16.28 -11.85 2.90
C THR A 36 -17.15 -11.13 3.93
N ASN A 37 -17.25 -11.67 5.14
CA ASN A 37 -18.07 -11.14 6.23
C ASN A 37 -17.21 -10.84 7.47
N VAL A 38 -16.26 -9.93 7.30
CA VAL A 38 -15.42 -9.45 8.40
C VAL A 38 -16.16 -8.48 9.32
N ARG A 39 -15.77 -8.48 10.60
CA ARG A 39 -16.28 -7.58 11.64
C ARG A 39 -15.12 -6.99 12.42
N LEU A 40 -15.27 -5.77 12.90
CA LEU A 40 -14.32 -5.19 13.85
C LEU A 40 -14.73 -5.58 15.29
N PRO A 41 -13.78 -5.74 16.24
CA PRO A 41 -12.32 -5.60 16.08
C PRO A 41 -11.70 -6.73 15.22
N TYR A 42 -10.47 -6.53 14.75
CA TYR A 42 -9.74 -7.48 13.89
C TYR A 42 -9.72 -8.89 14.48
N GLN A 43 -10.00 -9.90 13.64
CA GLN A 43 -9.97 -11.31 14.02
C GLN A 43 -8.74 -12.00 13.39
N PRO A 44 -7.79 -12.50 14.21
CA PRO A 44 -6.60 -13.18 13.71
C PRO A 44 -6.92 -14.55 13.12
N LEU A 45 -6.09 -15.02 12.18
CA LEU A 45 -6.13 -16.42 11.72
C LEU A 45 -5.60 -17.39 12.79
N SER A 46 -5.98 -18.67 12.66
CA SER A 46 -5.34 -19.77 13.37
C SER A 46 -3.88 -19.94 12.96
N GLU A 47 -3.04 -20.47 13.87
CA GLU A 47 -1.60 -20.67 13.65
C GLU A 47 -1.29 -21.49 12.40
N GLU A 48 -2.09 -22.51 12.09
CA GLU A 48 -1.93 -23.31 10.88
C GLU A 48 -2.04 -22.44 9.60
N LYS A 49 -3.15 -21.69 9.46
CA LYS A 49 -3.40 -20.88 8.26
C LYS A 49 -2.42 -19.72 8.12
N ILE A 50 -2.08 -19.08 9.24
CA ILE A 50 -1.14 -17.97 9.22
C ILE A 50 0.28 -18.46 8.92
N SER A 51 0.70 -19.65 9.37
CA SER A 51 2.03 -20.19 9.06
C SER A 51 2.25 -20.36 7.56
N THR A 52 1.24 -20.89 6.85
CA THR A 52 1.25 -21.00 5.38
C THR A 52 1.36 -19.63 4.72
N LEU A 53 0.60 -18.65 5.21
CA LEU A 53 0.62 -17.30 4.66
C LEU A 53 1.94 -16.57 4.96
N ARG A 54 2.52 -16.78 6.15
CA ARG A 54 3.84 -16.26 6.56
C ARG A 54 4.94 -16.80 5.67
N HIS A 55 4.93 -18.10 5.41
CA HIS A 55 5.90 -18.71 4.51
C HIS A 55 5.79 -18.11 3.10
N LYS A 56 4.56 -18.00 2.57
CA LYS A 56 4.30 -17.45 1.23
C LYS A 56 4.67 -15.97 1.08
N LEU A 57 4.48 -15.16 2.12
CA LEU A 57 4.65 -13.69 2.09
C LEU A 57 5.86 -13.22 2.91
N ARG A 58 6.82 -14.10 3.20
CA ARG A 58 7.98 -13.81 4.03
C ARG A 58 8.78 -12.61 3.51
N GLN A 59 9.04 -12.58 2.21
CA GLN A 59 9.81 -11.53 1.52
C GLN A 59 8.95 -10.37 0.98
N LEU A 60 7.65 -10.33 1.29
CA LEU A 60 6.75 -9.30 0.80
C LEU A 60 7.19 -7.90 1.23
N GLN A 61 7.42 -7.00 0.28
CA GLN A 61 7.82 -5.61 0.52
C GLN A 61 6.75 -4.62 0.05
N ILE A 62 6.08 -4.93 -1.07
CA ILE A 62 5.12 -4.02 -1.69
C ILE A 62 3.80 -4.74 -1.92
N VAL A 63 2.69 -4.08 -1.60
CA VAL A 63 1.33 -4.49 -1.94
C VAL A 63 0.73 -3.45 -2.86
N ILE A 64 0.23 -3.86 -4.02
CA ILE A 64 -0.51 -3.00 -4.95
C ILE A 64 -1.98 -3.38 -4.86
N ILE A 65 -2.85 -2.40 -4.63
CA ILE A 65 -4.31 -2.59 -4.53
C ILE A 65 -4.98 -1.77 -5.63
N ASP A 66 -5.47 -2.45 -6.66
CA ASP A 66 -6.27 -1.82 -7.71
C ASP A 66 -7.74 -1.70 -7.30
N GLU A 67 -8.46 -0.76 -7.92
CA GLU A 67 -9.85 -0.40 -7.63
C GLU A 67 -10.12 -0.09 -6.14
N ILE A 68 -9.24 0.69 -5.51
CA ILE A 68 -9.30 1.04 -4.08
C ILE A 68 -10.63 1.70 -3.67
N SER A 69 -11.34 2.35 -4.60
CA SER A 69 -12.64 2.98 -4.33
C SER A 69 -13.73 2.01 -3.87
N MET A 70 -13.59 0.71 -4.16
CA MET A 70 -14.49 -0.35 -3.69
C MET A 70 -14.06 -0.97 -2.34
N VAL A 71 -12.92 -0.56 -1.79
CA VAL A 71 -12.42 -1.04 -0.49
C VAL A 71 -13.01 -0.16 0.62
N ASP A 72 -13.64 -0.80 1.61
CA ASP A 72 -14.16 -0.08 2.78
C ASP A 72 -13.14 0.00 3.91
N GLN A 73 -13.37 0.89 4.88
CA GLN A 73 -12.46 1.07 6.01
C GLN A 73 -12.21 -0.22 6.79
N LYS A 74 -13.23 -1.08 6.94
CA LYS A 74 -13.10 -2.37 7.64
C LYS A 74 -12.12 -3.28 6.91
N MET A 75 -12.23 -3.35 5.59
CA MET A 75 -11.31 -4.12 4.75
C MET A 75 -9.89 -3.59 4.86
N LEU A 76 -9.68 -2.27 4.84
CA LEU A 76 -8.35 -1.66 5.03
C LEU A 76 -7.74 -2.01 6.40
N HIS A 77 -8.54 -1.95 7.48
CA HIS A 77 -8.11 -2.40 8.81
C HIS A 77 -7.75 -3.89 8.84
N TYR A 78 -8.49 -4.73 8.12
CA TYR A 78 -8.18 -6.15 8.01
C TYR A 78 -6.90 -6.40 7.19
N ILE A 79 -6.65 -5.63 6.14
CA ILE A 79 -5.38 -5.66 5.40
C ILE A 79 -4.23 -5.29 6.34
N HIS A 80 -4.33 -4.16 7.06
CA HIS A 80 -3.37 -3.72 8.06
C HIS A 80 -3.09 -4.80 9.11
N GLY A 81 -4.13 -5.32 9.76
CA GLY A 81 -4.00 -6.34 10.80
C GLY A 81 -3.43 -7.65 10.27
N ARG A 82 -3.80 -8.05 9.04
CA ARG A 82 -3.28 -9.28 8.44
C ARG A 82 -1.81 -9.17 8.07
N LEU A 83 -1.39 -8.05 7.49
CA LEU A 83 0.02 -7.82 7.15
C LEU A 83 0.89 -7.79 8.40
N ARG A 84 0.44 -7.13 9.49
CA ARG A 84 1.13 -7.18 10.79
C ARG A 84 1.22 -8.60 11.34
N GLN A 85 0.15 -9.39 11.24
CA GLN A 85 0.15 -10.79 11.69
C GLN A 85 1.13 -11.68 10.88
N VAL A 86 1.24 -11.41 9.57
CA VAL A 86 2.16 -12.11 8.66
C VAL A 86 3.61 -11.71 8.92
N LYS A 87 3.89 -10.40 9.05
CA LYS A 87 5.24 -9.88 9.29
C LYS A 87 5.72 -10.01 10.73
N GLN A 88 4.84 -10.49 11.62
CA GLN A 88 5.11 -10.60 13.06
C GLN A 88 5.56 -9.26 13.68
N SER A 89 5.13 -8.16 13.08
CA SER A 89 5.50 -6.82 13.53
C SER A 89 4.82 -6.55 14.87
N ARG A 90 5.61 -6.54 15.95
CA ARG A 90 5.16 -6.13 17.30
C ARG A 90 5.08 -4.61 17.44
N ASN A 91 5.64 -3.89 16.49
CA ASN A 91 5.70 -2.44 16.42
C ASN A 91 4.33 -1.86 16.00
N HIS A 92 4.10 -0.57 16.26
CA HIS A 92 2.89 0.15 15.86
C HIS A 92 2.90 0.56 14.37
N ASN A 93 3.96 0.23 13.63
CA ASN A 93 4.13 0.64 12.25
C ASN A 93 2.98 0.18 11.34
N PRO A 94 2.50 1.05 10.45
CA PRO A 94 1.39 0.75 9.57
C PRO A 94 1.74 -0.41 8.64
N PHE A 95 0.77 -1.32 8.44
CA PHE A 95 0.86 -2.43 7.49
C PHE A 95 2.05 -3.40 7.70
N GLY A 96 2.68 -3.40 8.87
CA GLY A 96 3.80 -4.31 9.17
C GLY A 96 5.05 -4.03 8.34
N ASN A 97 5.36 -2.76 8.07
CA ASN A 97 6.48 -2.31 7.23
C ASN A 97 6.38 -2.78 5.77
N VAL A 98 5.17 -3.06 5.29
CA VAL A 98 4.90 -3.32 3.87
C VAL A 98 4.40 -2.04 3.22
N SER A 99 5.06 -1.59 2.15
CA SER A 99 4.62 -0.42 1.39
C SER A 99 3.34 -0.72 0.63
N ILE A 100 2.35 0.16 0.72
CA ILE A 100 1.07 0.00 0.02
C ILE A 100 0.96 1.02 -1.11
N LEU A 101 0.75 0.55 -2.33
CA LEU A 101 0.37 1.37 -3.48
C LEU A 101 -1.10 1.12 -3.80
N ALA A 102 -1.95 2.10 -3.50
CA ALA A 102 -3.38 2.03 -3.79
C ALA A 102 -3.69 2.78 -5.10
N VAL A 103 -4.41 2.13 -6.01
CA VAL A 103 -4.79 2.66 -7.31
C VAL A 103 -6.31 2.62 -7.45
N GLY A 104 -6.90 3.70 -7.95
CA GLY A 104 -8.33 3.75 -8.24
C GLY A 104 -8.87 5.18 -8.31
N ASP A 105 -10.18 5.30 -8.47
CA ASP A 105 -10.87 6.58 -8.59
C ASP A 105 -12.08 6.62 -7.65
N PHE A 106 -12.03 7.46 -6.63
CA PHE A 106 -13.11 7.63 -5.65
C PHE A 106 -14.38 8.29 -6.23
N TYR A 107 -14.31 8.89 -7.42
CA TYR A 107 -15.49 9.37 -8.14
C TYR A 107 -16.28 8.25 -8.84
N GLN A 108 -15.73 7.03 -8.89
CA GLN A 108 -16.44 5.83 -9.35
C GLN A 108 -17.35 5.28 -8.23
N LEU A 109 -17.67 3.99 -8.26
CA LEU A 109 -18.57 3.40 -7.27
C LEU A 109 -17.87 3.26 -5.90
N PRO A 110 -18.55 3.66 -4.81
CA PRO A 110 -18.08 3.44 -3.44
C PRO A 110 -18.23 1.96 -3.03
N PRO A 111 -17.67 1.54 -1.88
CA PRO A 111 -17.88 0.19 -1.37
C PRO A 111 -19.37 -0.13 -1.13
N VAL A 112 -19.79 -1.34 -1.50
CA VAL A 112 -21.17 -1.80 -1.32
C VAL A 112 -21.47 -2.01 0.16
N LYS A 113 -22.34 -1.17 0.75
CA LYS A 113 -22.73 -1.22 2.18
C LYS A 113 -21.57 -1.00 3.17
N GLY A 114 -20.46 -0.44 2.71
CA GLY A 114 -19.29 -0.09 3.53
C GLY A 114 -19.14 1.43 3.68
N LYS A 115 -18.28 1.84 4.61
CA LYS A 115 -17.81 3.24 4.69
C LYS A 115 -16.61 3.40 3.78
N SER A 116 -16.64 4.41 2.91
CA SER A 116 -15.51 4.74 2.03
C SER A 116 -14.29 5.17 2.85
N LEU A 117 -13.09 4.99 2.29
CA LEU A 117 -11.83 5.30 2.98
C LEU A 117 -11.69 6.79 3.32
N TYR A 118 -12.21 7.66 2.46
CA TYR A 118 -12.14 9.11 2.60
C TYR A 118 -13.13 9.72 3.61
N GLN A 119 -13.89 8.90 4.34
CA GLN A 119 -14.77 9.39 5.40
C GLN A 119 -14.03 9.31 6.73
N THR A 120 -14.01 10.37 7.54
CA THR A 120 -13.40 10.30 8.88
C THR A 120 -14.32 9.59 9.86
N ASP A 121 -13.79 8.61 10.59
CA ASP A 121 -14.38 8.05 11.80
C ASP A 121 -13.64 8.60 13.04
N VAL A 122 -14.32 8.66 14.18
CA VAL A 122 -13.82 9.27 15.43
C VAL A 122 -12.65 8.46 16.06
N THR A 123 -12.20 7.37 15.43
CA THR A 123 -11.15 6.49 15.94
C THR A 123 -10.20 6.02 14.84
N GLY A 124 -9.00 6.62 14.75
CA GLY A 124 -7.85 6.17 13.96
C GLY A 124 -8.06 6.08 12.44
N ASP A 125 -7.59 7.06 11.68
CA ASP A 125 -7.79 7.12 10.24
C ASP A 125 -6.60 6.52 9.48
N LEU A 126 -6.59 5.19 9.32
CA LEU A 126 -5.53 4.49 8.58
C LEU A 126 -5.28 5.03 7.17
N TRP A 127 -6.29 5.63 6.52
CA TRP A 127 -6.14 6.16 5.17
C TRP A 127 -5.45 7.53 5.20
N ASN A 128 -6.03 8.50 5.90
CA ASN A 128 -5.51 9.87 5.93
C ASN A 128 -4.15 9.96 6.65
N ASP A 129 -3.90 9.11 7.64
CA ASP A 129 -2.66 9.13 8.42
C ASP A 129 -1.47 8.52 7.66
N ASN A 130 -1.69 7.71 6.62
CA ASN A 130 -0.63 6.87 6.02
C ASN A 130 -0.51 6.95 4.48
N PHE A 131 -1.43 7.62 3.78
CA PHE A 131 -1.43 7.67 2.31
C PHE A 131 -1.19 9.08 1.77
N VAL A 132 -0.31 9.15 0.78
CA VAL A 132 -0.06 10.31 -0.08
C VAL A 132 -0.59 10.02 -1.49
N LYS A 133 -1.07 11.03 -2.21
CA LYS A 133 -1.71 10.87 -3.52
C LYS A 133 -0.79 11.29 -4.68
N VAL A 134 -0.97 10.61 -5.82
CA VAL A 134 -0.49 11.02 -7.15
C VAL A 134 -1.71 11.06 -8.06
N GLU A 135 -1.88 12.15 -8.82
CA GLU A 135 -2.99 12.28 -9.76
C GLU A 135 -2.51 12.11 -11.20
N LEU A 136 -3.08 11.15 -11.92
CA LEU A 136 -2.88 10.98 -13.35
C LEU A 136 -3.90 11.84 -14.10
N THR A 137 -3.42 12.69 -15.02
CA THR A 137 -4.26 13.68 -15.74
C THR A 137 -4.52 13.30 -17.19
N GLU A 138 -3.71 12.43 -17.78
CA GLU A 138 -3.85 12.02 -19.19
C GLU A 138 -4.83 10.85 -19.34
N ILE A 139 -5.84 11.02 -20.20
CA ILE A 139 -6.85 9.99 -20.49
C ILE A 139 -6.39 9.13 -21.67
N MET A 140 -6.12 7.86 -21.40
CA MET A 140 -5.71 6.90 -22.42
C MET A 140 -6.89 6.14 -23.09
N ARG A 141 -8.02 5.98 -22.38
CA ARG A 141 -9.14 5.13 -22.87
C ARG A 141 -9.90 5.76 -24.04
N GLN A 142 -10.18 7.06 -23.95
CA GLN A 142 -10.87 7.84 -24.99
C GLN A 142 -9.90 8.73 -25.78
N LYS A 143 -8.64 8.30 -25.97
CA LYS A 143 -7.59 9.11 -26.60
C LYS A 143 -7.94 9.63 -28.01
N GLU A 144 -8.77 8.88 -28.74
CA GLU A 144 -9.18 9.20 -30.11
C GLU A 144 -10.43 10.10 -30.16
N ASP A 145 -11.11 10.30 -29.02
CA ASP A 145 -12.33 11.11 -28.89
C ASP A 145 -12.19 12.11 -27.74
N VAL A 146 -11.43 13.17 -28.00
CA VAL A 146 -11.09 14.21 -27.00
C VAL A 146 -12.33 14.94 -26.49
N GLN A 147 -13.35 15.13 -27.33
CA GLN A 147 -14.60 15.79 -26.94
C GLN A 147 -15.35 14.91 -25.91
N PHE A 148 -15.44 13.61 -26.18
CA PHE A 148 -16.05 12.67 -25.25
C PHE A 148 -15.25 12.53 -23.95
N ALA A 149 -13.91 12.51 -24.02
CA ALA A 149 -13.06 12.50 -22.83
C ALA A 149 -13.30 13.71 -21.92
N LYS A 150 -13.41 14.92 -22.51
CA LYS A 150 -13.71 16.16 -21.78
C LYS A 150 -15.10 16.13 -21.14
N LEU A 151 -16.11 15.66 -21.88
CA LEU A 151 -17.47 15.43 -21.35
C LEU A 151 -17.41 14.50 -20.13
N LEU A 152 -16.80 13.32 -20.26
CA LEU A 152 -16.69 12.35 -19.17
C LEU A 152 -15.99 12.93 -17.93
N ASN A 153 -14.95 13.75 -18.08
CA ASN A 153 -14.30 14.43 -16.97
C ASN A 153 -15.22 15.42 -16.24
N ARG A 154 -16.06 16.16 -16.98
CA ARG A 154 -17.08 17.02 -16.35
C ARG A 154 -18.12 16.17 -15.61
N LEU A 155 -18.60 15.08 -16.22
CA LEU A 155 -19.55 14.16 -15.57
C LEU A 155 -18.98 13.51 -14.31
N ARG A 156 -17.67 13.23 -14.28
CA ARG A 156 -16.96 12.60 -13.15
C ARG A 156 -17.09 13.42 -11.86
N VAL A 157 -17.01 14.74 -11.95
CA VAL A 157 -16.95 15.66 -10.79
C VAL A 157 -18.21 16.50 -10.60
N ARG A 158 -19.22 16.32 -11.45
CA ARG A 158 -20.47 17.09 -11.41
C ARG A 158 -21.23 16.88 -10.11
N LYS A 159 -21.58 17.98 -9.43
CA LYS A 159 -22.41 17.96 -8.21
C LYS A 159 -23.89 17.78 -8.53
N LYS A 160 -24.67 17.24 -7.59
CA LYS A 160 -26.08 16.92 -7.84
C LYS A 160 -26.95 18.16 -8.13
N LYS A 161 -26.59 19.32 -7.57
CA LYS A 161 -27.31 20.60 -7.77
C LYS A 161 -26.80 21.40 -8.96
N GLU A 162 -25.70 20.99 -9.55
CA GLU A 162 -25.07 21.67 -10.67
C GLU A 162 -25.76 21.29 -11.98
N GLN A 163 -26.02 22.27 -12.85
CA GLN A 163 -26.61 22.01 -14.17
C GLN A 163 -25.53 21.52 -15.13
N LEU A 164 -25.90 20.62 -16.04
CA LEU A 164 -25.03 20.26 -17.17
C LEU A 164 -24.98 21.41 -18.17
N GLU A 165 -23.85 21.56 -18.84
CA GLU A 165 -23.72 22.48 -19.96
C GLU A 165 -24.70 22.05 -21.08
N SER A 166 -25.34 23.02 -21.74
CA SER A 166 -26.31 22.73 -22.81
C SER A 166 -25.71 21.88 -23.94
N GLU A 167 -24.42 22.04 -24.22
CA GLU A 167 -23.67 21.25 -25.19
C GLU A 167 -23.53 19.79 -24.76
N ASP A 168 -23.22 19.53 -23.48
CA ASP A 168 -23.11 18.19 -22.91
C ASP A 168 -24.45 17.45 -22.93
N VAL A 169 -25.52 18.17 -22.58
CA VAL A 169 -26.88 17.63 -22.66
C VAL A 169 -27.24 17.27 -24.10
N ALA A 170 -26.92 18.13 -25.06
CA ALA A 170 -27.16 17.86 -26.48
C ALA A 170 -26.36 16.65 -26.96
N LEU A 171 -25.09 16.51 -26.57
CA LEU A 171 -24.25 15.35 -26.90
C LEU A 171 -24.82 14.06 -26.32
N LEU A 172 -25.19 14.03 -25.04
CA LEU A 172 -25.75 12.83 -24.42
C LEU A 172 -27.12 12.48 -24.99
N LYS A 173 -28.00 13.47 -25.22
CA LYS A 173 -29.30 13.25 -25.87
C LYS A 173 -29.16 12.77 -27.32
N SER A 174 -28.12 13.18 -28.05
CA SER A 174 -27.84 12.65 -29.39
C SER A 174 -27.57 11.14 -29.41
N ARG A 175 -27.28 10.55 -28.24
CA ARG A 175 -27.08 9.11 -28.06
C ARG A 175 -28.31 8.35 -27.58
N GLU A 176 -29.43 9.03 -27.35
CA GLU A 176 -30.74 8.39 -27.18
C GLU A 176 -31.36 8.12 -28.55
N THR A 177 -30.65 7.29 -29.33
CA THR A 177 -30.95 7.03 -30.76
C THR A 177 -32.18 6.15 -30.97
N GLY A 178 -32.55 5.34 -29.97
CA GLY A 178 -33.57 4.30 -30.09
C GLY A 178 -33.14 3.11 -30.96
N GLU A 179 -31.87 3.04 -31.36
CA GLU A 179 -31.32 1.88 -32.05
C GLU A 179 -31.22 0.68 -31.10
N ASP A 180 -31.60 -0.50 -31.59
CA ASP A 180 -31.50 -1.74 -30.81
C ASP A 180 -30.17 -2.46 -31.09
N TRP A 181 -29.19 -2.25 -30.23
CA TRP A 181 -27.89 -2.91 -30.31
C TRP A 181 -27.87 -4.23 -29.54
N THR A 182 -28.65 -5.21 -30.00
CA THR A 182 -28.83 -6.50 -29.30
C THR A 182 -27.55 -7.29 -29.04
N ASP A 183 -26.47 -7.03 -29.79
CA ASP A 183 -25.17 -7.70 -29.63
C ASP A 183 -24.20 -6.94 -28.73
N ALA A 184 -24.53 -5.70 -28.35
CA ALA A 184 -23.75 -4.90 -27.42
C ALA A 184 -24.09 -5.25 -25.96
N LEU A 185 -23.14 -4.99 -25.07
CA LEU A 185 -23.36 -5.12 -23.63
C LEU A 185 -24.35 -4.07 -23.15
N HIS A 186 -25.44 -4.52 -22.51
CA HIS A 186 -26.40 -3.63 -21.88
C HIS A 186 -26.04 -3.41 -20.41
N ILE A 187 -25.98 -2.15 -19.97
CA ILE A 187 -25.58 -1.77 -18.63
C ILE A 187 -26.78 -1.12 -17.94
N TYR A 188 -27.28 -1.79 -16.89
CA TYR A 188 -28.42 -1.31 -16.11
C TYR A 188 -28.02 -0.96 -14.67
N PRO A 189 -28.77 -0.07 -13.99
CA PRO A 189 -28.47 0.26 -12.60
C PRO A 189 -28.79 -0.87 -11.61
N CYS A 190 -29.85 -1.64 -11.83
CA CYS A 190 -30.38 -2.62 -10.89
C CYS A 190 -30.41 -4.05 -11.43
N ASN A 191 -30.16 -5.04 -10.57
CA ASN A 191 -30.24 -6.47 -10.95
C ASN A 191 -31.61 -6.87 -11.51
N LYS A 192 -32.72 -6.26 -11.05
CA LYS A 192 -34.06 -6.56 -11.58
C LYS A 192 -34.19 -6.25 -13.07
N GLN A 193 -33.63 -5.13 -13.54
CA GLN A 193 -33.63 -4.77 -14.96
C GLN A 193 -32.74 -5.72 -15.76
N VAL A 194 -31.55 -6.05 -15.22
CA VAL A 194 -30.62 -7.02 -15.80
C VAL A 194 -31.27 -8.40 -15.97
N ASP A 195 -31.92 -8.91 -14.92
CA ASP A 195 -32.53 -10.23 -14.92
C ASP A 195 -33.71 -10.30 -15.89
N GLU A 196 -34.51 -9.23 -15.98
CA GLU A 196 -35.63 -9.13 -16.92
C GLU A 196 -35.14 -9.09 -18.36
N TYR A 197 -34.21 -8.19 -18.69
CA TYR A 197 -33.65 -8.06 -20.03
C TYR A 197 -33.02 -9.37 -20.48
N ASN A 198 -32.11 -9.93 -19.67
CA ASN A 198 -31.45 -11.19 -20.00
C ASN A 198 -32.42 -12.35 -20.23
N ARG A 199 -33.51 -12.42 -19.45
CA ARG A 199 -34.53 -13.45 -19.62
C ARG A 199 -35.26 -13.29 -20.96
N GLN A 200 -35.67 -12.07 -21.29
CA GLN A 200 -36.33 -11.78 -22.56
C GLN A 200 -35.40 -12.08 -23.73
N THR A 201 -34.14 -11.62 -23.68
CA THR A 201 -33.13 -11.87 -24.72
C THR A 201 -32.85 -13.36 -24.90
N LEU A 202 -32.83 -14.15 -23.81
CA LEU A 202 -32.64 -15.60 -23.90
C LEU A 202 -33.73 -16.24 -24.77
N PHE A 203 -35.00 -15.95 -24.49
CA PHE A 203 -36.12 -16.55 -25.22
C PHE A 203 -36.23 -16.06 -26.67
N VAL A 204 -35.64 -14.90 -26.99
CA VAL A 204 -35.57 -14.38 -28.36
C VAL A 204 -34.39 -14.97 -29.14
N LYS A 205 -33.21 -15.05 -28.52
CA LYS A 205 -31.96 -15.44 -29.21
C LYS A 205 -31.67 -16.94 -29.20
N CYS A 206 -32.24 -17.71 -28.27
CA CYS A 206 -31.99 -19.15 -28.15
C CYS A 206 -33.26 -19.94 -28.46
N SER A 207 -33.17 -20.86 -29.44
CA SER A 207 -34.27 -21.73 -29.86
C SER A 207 -34.61 -22.82 -28.83
N GLU A 208 -33.59 -23.41 -28.20
CA GLU A 208 -33.74 -24.45 -27.18
C GLU A 208 -33.21 -23.96 -25.82
N CYS A 209 -34.13 -23.61 -24.94
CA CYS A 209 -33.83 -23.14 -23.59
C CYS A 209 -34.07 -24.25 -22.55
N VAL A 210 -33.14 -24.39 -21.61
CA VAL A 210 -33.20 -25.34 -20.49
C VAL A 210 -33.16 -24.56 -19.17
N CYS A 211 -34.10 -24.81 -18.25
CA CYS A 211 -33.97 -24.39 -16.85
C CYS A 211 -33.32 -25.51 -16.05
N VAL A 212 -32.10 -25.26 -15.59
CA VAL A 212 -31.38 -26.15 -14.67
C VAL A 212 -31.76 -25.77 -13.23
N LEU A 213 -32.53 -26.64 -12.57
CA LEU A 213 -32.88 -26.47 -11.16
C LEU A 213 -31.69 -26.80 -10.26
N ALA A 214 -31.46 -25.97 -9.24
CA ALA A 214 -30.45 -26.21 -8.23
C ALA A 214 -30.78 -27.44 -7.38
N LYS A 215 -29.76 -28.21 -7.00
CA LYS A 215 -29.89 -29.33 -6.05
C LYS A 215 -29.47 -28.82 -4.66
N ASP A 216 -30.45 -28.62 -3.79
CA ASP A 216 -30.22 -28.18 -2.40
C ASP A 216 -30.15 -29.40 -1.46
N PHE A 217 -29.19 -29.38 -0.54
CA PHE A 217 -28.95 -30.43 0.45
C PHE A 217 -28.92 -29.85 1.86
N GLN A 218 -29.34 -30.64 2.85
CA GLN A 218 -29.27 -30.30 4.28
C GLN A 218 -28.60 -31.42 5.06
N LYS A 219 -27.95 -31.06 6.17
CA LYS A 219 -27.38 -32.06 7.08
C LYS A 219 -28.48 -32.70 7.92
N ASP A 220 -28.61 -34.02 7.86
CA ASP A 220 -29.50 -34.76 8.76
C ASP A 220 -28.96 -34.69 10.19
N ALA A 221 -29.80 -34.23 11.13
CA ALA A 221 -29.45 -34.07 12.53
C ALA A 221 -29.13 -35.41 13.22
N LYS A 222 -29.67 -36.53 12.72
CA LYS A 222 -29.47 -37.86 13.32
C LYS A 222 -28.26 -38.60 12.75
N SER A 223 -28.13 -38.65 11.42
CA SER A 223 -27.04 -39.40 10.78
C SER A 223 -25.81 -38.55 10.45
N GLY A 224 -25.92 -37.22 10.49
CA GLY A 224 -24.87 -36.30 10.06
C GLY A 224 -24.62 -36.28 8.55
N LYS A 225 -25.34 -37.10 7.76
CA LYS A 225 -25.20 -37.17 6.29
C LYS A 225 -25.97 -36.04 5.60
N MET A 226 -25.51 -35.64 4.43
CA MET A 226 -26.22 -34.69 3.57
C MET A 226 -27.38 -35.41 2.88
N ILE A 227 -28.60 -34.89 3.05
CA ILE A 227 -29.82 -35.38 2.42
C ILE A 227 -30.44 -34.29 1.54
N PRO A 228 -31.09 -34.63 0.41
CA PRO A 228 -31.77 -33.65 -0.42
C PRO A 228 -32.82 -32.85 0.38
N ALA A 229 -32.83 -31.52 0.20
CA ALA A 229 -33.81 -30.65 0.83
C ALA A 229 -35.18 -30.80 0.16
N VAL A 230 -36.24 -30.93 0.96
CA VAL A 230 -37.63 -31.12 0.46
C VAL A 230 -38.18 -29.85 -0.24
N LYS A 231 -37.60 -28.67 0.05
CA LYS A 231 -37.96 -27.41 -0.60
C LYS A 231 -36.71 -26.63 -0.97
N SER A 232 -36.69 -26.10 -2.20
CA SER A 232 -35.68 -25.14 -2.67
C SER A 232 -35.68 -23.88 -1.81
N VAL A 233 -34.50 -23.45 -1.38
CA VAL A 233 -34.32 -22.24 -0.57
C VAL A 233 -34.27 -21.03 -1.51
N LYS A 234 -35.35 -20.24 -1.54
CA LYS A 234 -35.63 -19.24 -2.60
C LYS A 234 -34.66 -18.05 -2.71
N LYS A 235 -33.81 -17.76 -1.72
CA LYS A 235 -32.64 -16.88 -1.86
C LYS A 235 -31.88 -16.79 -0.54
N SER A 236 -30.56 -16.68 -0.62
CA SER A 236 -29.71 -16.26 0.49
C SER A 236 -28.68 -15.27 0.01
N SER A 237 -28.35 -14.28 0.85
CA SER A 237 -27.25 -13.34 0.61
C SER A 237 -25.87 -14.01 0.64
N ARG A 238 -25.80 -15.29 1.05
CA ARG A 238 -24.54 -16.03 1.20
C ARG A 238 -24.08 -16.76 -0.07
N THR A 239 -24.95 -16.90 -1.07
CA THR A 239 -24.62 -17.60 -2.31
C THR A 239 -24.92 -16.75 -3.54
N ASN A 240 -24.05 -16.87 -4.55
CA ASN A 240 -24.24 -16.32 -5.89
C ASN A 240 -24.81 -17.38 -6.87
N LEU A 241 -25.11 -18.58 -6.40
CA LEU A 241 -25.67 -19.66 -7.20
C LEU A 241 -27.20 -19.53 -7.30
N SER A 242 -27.72 -19.48 -8.54
CA SER A 242 -29.16 -19.36 -8.80
C SER A 242 -29.93 -20.61 -8.38
N ASP A 243 -31.19 -20.44 -7.99
CA ASP A 243 -32.11 -21.55 -7.70
C ASP A 243 -32.67 -22.21 -8.97
N CYS A 244 -32.92 -21.43 -10.03
CA CYS A 244 -33.06 -21.91 -11.41
C CYS A 244 -32.11 -21.10 -12.30
N LEU A 245 -31.35 -21.81 -13.12
CA LEU A 245 -30.48 -21.22 -14.13
C LEU A 245 -31.04 -21.54 -15.52
N TRP A 246 -31.53 -20.52 -16.21
CA TRP A 246 -31.94 -20.64 -17.61
C TRP A 246 -30.74 -20.49 -18.54
N LEU A 247 -30.57 -21.43 -19.47
CA LEU A 247 -29.49 -21.46 -20.47
C LEU A 247 -30.04 -21.92 -21.82
N GLY A 248 -29.30 -21.65 -22.87
CA GLY A 248 -29.50 -22.21 -24.20
C GLY A 248 -28.18 -22.17 -24.98
N VAL A 249 -28.06 -22.95 -26.05
CA VAL A 249 -26.90 -22.83 -26.95
C VAL A 249 -26.92 -21.42 -27.58
N GLY A 250 -25.77 -20.76 -27.60
CA GLY A 250 -25.63 -19.36 -27.99
C GLY A 250 -25.93 -18.35 -26.86
N ALA A 251 -26.35 -18.82 -25.68
CA ALA A 251 -26.63 -17.90 -24.57
C ALA A 251 -25.37 -17.19 -24.09
N ARG A 252 -25.49 -15.88 -23.87
CA ARG A 252 -24.43 -15.07 -23.30
C ARG A 252 -24.40 -15.26 -21.80
N VAL A 253 -23.26 -15.69 -21.27
CA VAL A 253 -23.10 -16.02 -19.86
C VAL A 253 -21.89 -15.35 -19.23
N MET A 254 -21.94 -15.19 -17.92
CA MET A 254 -20.85 -14.68 -17.10
C MET A 254 -20.65 -15.60 -15.90
N LEU A 255 -19.38 -15.86 -15.57
CA LEU A 255 -19.02 -16.64 -14.39
C LEU A 255 -19.34 -15.85 -13.11
N THR A 256 -19.95 -16.48 -12.11
CA THR A 256 -20.42 -15.82 -10.88
C THR A 256 -19.50 -16.05 -9.68
N ARG A 257 -18.49 -16.90 -9.83
CA ARG A 257 -17.51 -17.28 -8.79
C ARG A 257 -16.12 -17.47 -9.40
N ASN A 258 -15.09 -17.35 -8.56
CA ASN A 258 -13.74 -17.71 -8.96
C ASN A 258 -13.61 -19.24 -8.89
N LEU A 259 -13.28 -19.88 -10.02
CA LEU A 259 -12.97 -21.31 -10.09
C LEU A 259 -11.47 -21.54 -10.06
N ASP A 260 -10.75 -20.84 -10.95
CA ASP A 260 -9.29 -20.82 -10.97
C ASP A 260 -8.83 -19.43 -11.43
N VAL A 261 -8.37 -18.61 -10.48
CA VAL A 261 -7.88 -17.25 -10.76
C VAL A 261 -6.63 -17.29 -11.64
N SER A 262 -5.78 -18.32 -11.48
CA SER A 262 -4.55 -18.48 -12.25
C SER A 262 -4.78 -18.85 -13.71
N ASP A 263 -5.92 -19.51 -14.00
CA ASP A 263 -6.37 -19.85 -15.35
C ASP A 263 -7.41 -18.83 -15.88
N GLY A 264 -7.59 -17.71 -15.18
CA GLY A 264 -8.50 -16.63 -15.56
C GLY A 264 -10.00 -16.93 -15.43
N LEU A 265 -10.39 -18.05 -14.83
CA LEU A 265 -11.77 -18.40 -14.54
C LEU A 265 -12.24 -17.69 -13.27
N VAL A 266 -12.45 -16.37 -13.40
CA VAL A 266 -12.83 -15.47 -12.29
C VAL A 266 -14.26 -14.96 -12.41
N ASN A 267 -14.88 -14.62 -11.28
CA ASN A 267 -16.20 -13.99 -11.25
C ASN A 267 -16.20 -12.72 -12.11
N GLY A 268 -17.03 -12.69 -13.14
CA GLY A 268 -17.17 -11.58 -14.07
C GLY A 268 -16.62 -11.83 -15.48
N VAL A 269 -15.95 -12.95 -15.74
CA VAL A 269 -15.56 -13.28 -17.13
C VAL A 269 -16.77 -13.69 -17.97
N PHE A 270 -16.80 -13.19 -19.20
CA PHE A 270 -17.89 -13.38 -20.16
C PHE A 270 -17.56 -14.49 -21.14
N GLY A 271 -18.59 -15.20 -21.56
CA GLY A 271 -18.50 -16.21 -22.60
C GLY A 271 -19.86 -16.53 -23.19
N THR A 272 -19.84 -17.44 -24.16
CA THR A 272 -21.03 -17.89 -24.88
C THR A 272 -21.15 -19.41 -24.74
N VAL A 273 -22.34 -19.87 -24.36
CA VAL A 273 -22.62 -21.30 -24.25
C VAL A 273 -22.52 -21.92 -25.64
N SER A 274 -21.62 -22.89 -25.80
CA SER A 274 -21.42 -23.62 -27.04
C SER A 274 -22.24 -24.91 -27.08
N ASP A 275 -22.39 -25.58 -25.94
CA ASP A 275 -23.08 -26.87 -25.84
C ASP A 275 -23.51 -27.15 -24.39
N ILE A 276 -24.55 -27.94 -24.21
CA ILE A 276 -25.08 -28.34 -22.89
C ILE A 276 -25.22 -29.86 -22.88
N VAL A 277 -24.35 -30.53 -22.12
CA VAL A 277 -24.36 -31.99 -22.00
C VAL A 277 -25.39 -32.39 -20.96
N MET A 278 -26.52 -32.94 -21.38
CA MET A 278 -27.60 -33.42 -20.51
C MET A 278 -27.30 -34.80 -19.92
N LEU A 279 -27.77 -35.08 -18.71
CA LEU A 279 -27.72 -36.44 -18.13
C LEU A 279 -28.75 -37.36 -18.83
N PRO A 280 -28.41 -38.64 -19.08
CA PRO A 280 -29.40 -39.61 -19.56
C PRO A 280 -30.49 -39.75 -18.50
N ASN A 281 -31.75 -39.55 -18.90
CA ASN A 281 -32.97 -39.73 -18.10
C ASN A 281 -33.27 -38.66 -17.03
N GLU A 282 -32.54 -37.55 -16.96
CA GLU A 282 -32.91 -36.38 -16.17
C GLU A 282 -32.90 -35.13 -17.06
N HIS A 283 -33.86 -34.21 -16.90
CA HIS A 283 -33.77 -32.85 -17.46
C HIS A 283 -32.73 -32.00 -16.70
N SER A 284 -31.59 -32.60 -16.34
CA SER A 284 -30.52 -31.96 -15.58
C SER A 284 -29.25 -31.95 -16.44
N ALA A 285 -28.70 -30.75 -16.65
CA ALA A 285 -27.45 -30.58 -17.34
C ALA A 285 -26.30 -31.12 -16.47
N LYS A 286 -25.40 -31.92 -17.05
CA LYS A 286 -24.18 -32.41 -16.40
C LYS A 286 -23.05 -31.38 -16.51
N ILE A 287 -22.82 -30.90 -17.72
CA ILE A 287 -21.70 -30.02 -18.08
C ILE A 287 -22.22 -28.94 -19.03
N VAL A 288 -21.81 -27.69 -18.80
CA VAL A 288 -22.04 -26.59 -19.74
C VAL A 288 -20.71 -26.24 -20.39
N LYS A 289 -20.62 -26.35 -21.72
CA LYS A 289 -19.43 -25.96 -22.47
C LYS A 289 -19.52 -24.48 -22.82
N VAL A 290 -18.56 -23.68 -22.38
CA VAL A 290 -18.55 -22.23 -22.59
C VAL A 290 -17.30 -21.84 -23.37
N LYS A 291 -17.48 -21.06 -24.43
CA LYS A 291 -16.41 -20.34 -25.12
C LYS A 291 -16.28 -18.96 -24.49
N PHE A 292 -15.23 -18.72 -23.72
CA PHE A 292 -14.96 -17.40 -23.14
C PHE A 292 -14.41 -16.44 -24.19
N ASP A 293 -14.68 -15.14 -24.02
CA ASP A 293 -14.26 -14.12 -25.01
C ASP A 293 -12.75 -14.00 -25.14
N ASN A 294 -12.07 -14.11 -24.00
CA ASN A 294 -10.63 -14.12 -23.96
C ASN A 294 -10.16 -15.57 -24.09
N GLU A 295 -9.50 -15.88 -25.20
CA GLU A 295 -9.02 -17.24 -25.51
C GLU A 295 -8.07 -17.81 -24.45
N LYS A 296 -7.38 -16.93 -23.69
CA LYS A 296 -6.47 -17.30 -22.60
C LYS A 296 -7.20 -17.83 -21.36
N VAL A 297 -8.48 -17.52 -21.20
CA VAL A 297 -9.28 -17.95 -20.05
C VAL A 297 -9.60 -19.44 -20.17
N GLY A 298 -9.31 -20.19 -19.11
CA GLY A 298 -9.52 -21.62 -19.02
C GLY A 298 -8.54 -22.45 -19.85
N ALA A 299 -7.39 -21.89 -20.23
CA ALA A 299 -6.42 -22.55 -21.12
C ALA A 299 -5.89 -23.87 -20.54
N LYS A 300 -5.70 -23.98 -19.22
CA LYS A 300 -5.30 -25.24 -18.56
C LYS A 300 -6.43 -26.27 -18.63
N LEU A 301 -7.65 -25.86 -18.33
CA LEU A 301 -8.85 -26.73 -18.40
C LEU A 301 -9.16 -27.19 -19.83
N LYS A 302 -8.94 -26.33 -20.84
CA LYS A 302 -9.04 -26.70 -22.28
C LYS A 302 -8.09 -27.86 -22.61
N LYS A 303 -6.83 -27.80 -22.14
CA LYS A 303 -5.81 -28.84 -22.41
C LYS A 303 -6.15 -30.19 -21.76
N GLN A 304 -6.68 -30.17 -20.55
CA GLN A 304 -7.06 -31.39 -19.82
C GLN A 304 -8.26 -32.11 -20.43
N SER A 305 -9.14 -31.39 -21.14
CA SER A 305 -10.38 -31.90 -21.71
C SER A 305 -10.22 -32.53 -23.11
N SER A 306 -9.01 -32.95 -23.49
CA SER A 306 -8.67 -33.35 -24.87
C SER A 306 -9.50 -34.54 -25.39
N GLY A 307 -10.55 -34.17 -26.12
CA GLY A 307 -11.40 -34.99 -26.98
C GLY A 307 -12.28 -34.07 -27.86
N ASN A 308 -11.70 -33.50 -28.91
CA ASN A 308 -12.36 -32.88 -30.08
C ASN A 308 -12.98 -31.48 -30.03
N SER A 309 -12.74 -30.61 -29.03
CA SER A 309 -13.00 -29.17 -29.20
C SER A 309 -11.99 -28.31 -28.43
N THR A 310 -11.14 -27.60 -29.15
CA THR A 310 -9.96 -26.90 -28.60
C THR A 310 -10.27 -25.54 -27.98
N ASP A 311 -11.50 -25.03 -28.10
CA ASP A 311 -11.82 -23.65 -27.73
C ASP A 311 -12.95 -23.49 -26.67
N VAL A 312 -13.38 -24.59 -26.06
CA VAL A 312 -14.45 -24.57 -25.06
C VAL A 312 -13.96 -25.06 -23.70
N VAL A 313 -14.45 -24.44 -22.63
CA VAL A 313 -14.20 -24.84 -21.25
C VAL A 313 -15.42 -25.57 -20.72
N CYS A 314 -15.22 -26.75 -20.14
CA CYS A 314 -16.28 -27.50 -19.48
C CYS A 314 -16.52 -26.94 -18.07
N ILE A 315 -17.69 -26.35 -17.86
CA ILE A 315 -18.11 -25.83 -16.56
C ILE A 315 -19.01 -26.88 -15.90
N GLU A 316 -18.64 -27.27 -14.69
CA GLU A 316 -19.38 -28.22 -13.84
C GLU A 316 -20.16 -27.48 -12.75
N MET A 317 -21.11 -28.18 -12.12
CA MET A 317 -21.78 -27.66 -10.94
C MET A 317 -20.80 -27.53 -9.78
N VAL A 318 -20.94 -26.45 -9.01
CA VAL A 318 -20.15 -26.23 -7.80
C VAL A 318 -21.05 -26.22 -6.58
N GLU A 319 -20.44 -26.54 -5.45
CA GLU A 319 -21.08 -26.50 -4.14
C GLU A 319 -20.92 -25.11 -3.49
N ASP A 320 -21.99 -24.61 -2.88
CA ASP A 320 -21.95 -23.38 -2.06
C ASP A 320 -22.93 -23.39 -0.89
N ASN A 321 -22.57 -22.71 0.19
CA ASN A 321 -23.43 -22.62 1.37
C ASN A 321 -24.55 -21.59 1.15
N VAL A 322 -25.80 -22.06 1.11
CA VAL A 322 -26.98 -21.18 1.07
C VAL A 322 -27.23 -20.63 2.47
N THR A 323 -27.23 -21.48 3.49
CA THR A 323 -27.33 -21.05 4.90
C THR A 323 -26.28 -21.81 5.73
N GLN A 324 -26.32 -21.73 7.05
CA GLN A 324 -25.49 -22.60 7.89
C GLN A 324 -25.90 -24.08 7.83
N VAL A 325 -27.09 -24.37 7.31
CA VAL A 325 -27.71 -25.71 7.31
C VAL A 325 -27.85 -26.25 5.89
N PHE A 326 -28.05 -25.38 4.91
CA PHE A 326 -28.30 -25.75 3.53
C PHE A 326 -27.11 -25.44 2.62
N VAL A 327 -26.83 -26.39 1.74
CA VAL A 327 -25.79 -26.36 0.71
C VAL A 327 -26.46 -26.50 -0.65
N ARG A 328 -25.97 -25.79 -1.66
CA ARG A 328 -26.52 -25.77 -3.02
C ARG A 328 -25.48 -26.24 -4.03
N HIS A 329 -25.90 -27.12 -4.94
CA HIS A 329 -25.16 -27.50 -6.13
C HIS A 329 -25.81 -26.87 -7.36
N GLN A 330 -25.05 -26.05 -8.09
CA GLN A 330 -25.50 -25.40 -9.33
C GLN A 330 -24.29 -24.92 -10.14
N PHE A 331 -24.46 -24.71 -11.45
CA PHE A 331 -23.44 -24.08 -12.27
C PHE A 331 -23.15 -22.64 -11.81
N PRO A 332 -21.88 -22.22 -11.74
CA PRO A 332 -21.47 -20.87 -11.36
C PRO A 332 -21.63 -19.88 -12.52
N LEU A 333 -22.77 -19.92 -13.23
CA LEU A 333 -23.05 -19.11 -14.42
C LEU A 333 -24.32 -18.28 -14.21
N LYS A 334 -24.40 -17.16 -14.91
CA LYS A 334 -25.64 -16.39 -15.11
C LYS A 334 -25.68 -15.79 -16.51
N LEU A 335 -26.87 -15.45 -16.99
CA LEU A 335 -27.03 -14.72 -18.25
C LEU A 335 -26.39 -13.33 -18.18
N ALA A 336 -25.85 -12.86 -19.30
CA ALA A 336 -24.95 -11.72 -19.34
C ALA A 336 -24.97 -10.90 -20.64
N TRP A 337 -26.10 -10.84 -21.37
CA TRP A 337 -26.31 -9.77 -22.36
C TRP A 337 -26.42 -8.41 -21.68
N ALA A 338 -27.01 -8.41 -20.49
CA ALA A 338 -27.07 -7.28 -19.59
C ALA A 338 -26.25 -7.53 -18.32
N CYS A 339 -25.63 -6.46 -17.80
CA CYS A 339 -24.93 -6.43 -16.52
C CYS A 339 -25.24 -5.16 -15.73
N THR A 340 -24.94 -5.18 -14.43
CA THR A 340 -25.09 -3.98 -13.60
C THR A 340 -23.89 -3.06 -13.75
N SER A 341 -24.06 -1.76 -13.54
CA SER A 341 -22.95 -0.79 -13.49
C SER A 341 -21.79 -1.23 -12.59
N HIS A 342 -22.10 -1.91 -11.47
CA HIS A 342 -21.10 -2.45 -10.53
C HIS A 342 -20.26 -3.59 -11.10
N LYS A 343 -20.79 -4.35 -12.05
CA LYS A 343 -20.10 -5.50 -12.65
C LYS A 343 -19.20 -5.11 -13.81
N VAL A 344 -19.41 -3.94 -14.40
CA VAL A 344 -18.64 -3.44 -15.54
C VAL A 344 -17.53 -2.46 -15.13
N GLN A 345 -17.41 -2.11 -13.86
CA GLN A 345 -16.30 -1.28 -13.36
C GLN A 345 -14.95 -1.94 -13.67
N GLY A 346 -13.98 -1.14 -14.08
CA GLY A 346 -12.68 -1.61 -14.59
C GLY A 346 -12.70 -2.17 -16.02
N MET A 347 -13.86 -2.47 -16.62
CA MET A 347 -13.94 -2.99 -17.99
C MET A 347 -13.87 -1.88 -19.07
N THR A 348 -13.46 -2.25 -20.27
CA THR A 348 -13.51 -1.41 -21.48
C THR A 348 -14.24 -2.19 -22.58
N THR A 349 -15.13 -1.53 -23.33
CA THR A 349 -15.88 -2.11 -24.45
C THR A 349 -15.93 -1.13 -25.63
N GLU A 350 -16.02 -1.65 -26.85
CA GLU A 350 -16.19 -0.81 -28.04
C GLU A 350 -17.60 -0.24 -28.15
N LYS A 351 -18.60 -1.06 -27.79
CA LYS A 351 -20.03 -0.72 -27.87
C LYS A 351 -20.75 -1.08 -26.57
N ALA A 352 -21.62 -0.19 -26.10
CA ALA A 352 -22.52 -0.46 -24.99
C ALA A 352 -23.83 0.32 -25.08
N VAL A 353 -24.89 -0.27 -24.54
CA VAL A 353 -26.16 0.39 -24.27
C VAL A 353 -26.23 0.67 -22.78
N VAL A 354 -26.38 1.93 -22.38
CA VAL A 354 -26.37 2.37 -20.98
C VAL A 354 -27.73 2.92 -20.61
N CYS A 355 -28.41 2.21 -19.71
CA CYS A 355 -29.65 2.69 -19.12
C CYS A 355 -29.35 3.55 -17.89
N LEU A 356 -29.83 4.80 -17.90
CA LEU A 356 -29.68 5.72 -16.78
C LEU A 356 -30.91 5.71 -15.85
N ASP A 357 -32.06 5.19 -16.31
CA ASP A 357 -33.27 5.10 -15.50
C ASP A 357 -33.04 4.26 -14.23
N ARG A 358 -33.46 4.81 -13.09
CA ARG A 358 -33.30 4.25 -11.72
C ARG A 358 -31.86 4.16 -11.23
N THR A 359 -30.95 4.97 -11.78
CA THR A 359 -29.64 5.19 -11.16
C THR A 359 -29.82 5.76 -9.75
N PHE A 360 -29.18 5.13 -8.76
CA PHE A 360 -29.42 5.42 -7.34
C PHE A 360 -28.17 5.76 -6.55
N SER A 361 -26.98 5.49 -7.10
CA SER A 361 -25.71 5.75 -6.43
C SER A 361 -24.92 6.85 -7.13
N ALA A 362 -24.20 7.66 -6.35
CA ALA A 362 -23.23 8.62 -6.88
C ALA A 362 -22.16 7.89 -7.69
N GLY A 363 -21.71 8.49 -8.81
CA GLY A 363 -20.69 7.91 -9.69
C GLY A 363 -21.19 6.75 -10.58
N GLN A 364 -22.39 6.20 -10.35
CA GLN A 364 -22.90 5.04 -11.08
C GLN A 364 -23.13 5.32 -12.58
N ALA A 365 -23.67 6.49 -12.91
CA ALA A 365 -23.83 6.92 -14.30
C ALA A 365 -22.45 7.10 -14.96
N TYR A 366 -21.52 7.79 -14.30
CA TYR A 366 -20.16 7.98 -14.78
C TYR A 366 -19.43 6.67 -15.05
N VAL A 367 -19.52 5.69 -14.14
CA VAL A 367 -18.94 4.36 -14.34
C VAL A 367 -19.51 3.69 -15.59
N SER A 368 -20.83 3.77 -15.80
CA SER A 368 -21.49 3.12 -16.93
C SER A 368 -21.13 3.78 -18.27
N LEU A 369 -21.13 5.11 -18.33
CA LEU A 369 -20.81 5.88 -19.54
C LEU A 369 -19.33 5.79 -19.93
N SER A 370 -18.43 5.71 -18.94
CA SER A 370 -16.97 5.69 -19.17
C SER A 370 -16.41 4.35 -19.68
N ARG A 371 -17.26 3.31 -19.86
CA ARG A 371 -16.83 1.98 -20.34
C ARG A 371 -16.52 1.94 -21.83
N VAL A 372 -17.14 2.84 -22.60
CA VAL A 372 -16.97 2.90 -24.06
C VAL A 372 -15.76 3.73 -24.46
N VAL A 373 -15.11 3.37 -25.56
CA VAL A 373 -13.91 4.06 -26.08
C VAL A 373 -14.22 5.34 -26.87
N SER A 374 -15.44 5.48 -27.39
CA SER A 374 -15.88 6.65 -28.17
C SER A 374 -17.38 6.94 -27.96
N LEU A 375 -17.81 8.18 -28.22
CA LEU A 375 -19.21 8.57 -28.12
C LEU A 375 -20.10 7.81 -29.11
N ASN A 376 -19.56 7.49 -30.29
CA ASN A 376 -20.26 6.71 -31.32
C ASN A 376 -20.51 5.27 -30.88
N GLY A 377 -19.73 4.73 -29.93
CA GLY A 377 -19.90 3.41 -29.33
C GLY A 377 -20.92 3.37 -28.19
N LEU A 378 -21.64 4.46 -27.93
CA LEU A 378 -22.56 4.57 -26.80
C LEU A 378 -24.00 4.70 -27.29
N ILE A 379 -24.94 3.99 -26.67
CA ILE A 379 -26.37 4.31 -26.70
C ILE A 379 -26.83 4.58 -25.27
N ILE A 380 -27.69 5.58 -25.09
CA ILE A 380 -28.27 5.93 -23.80
C ILE A 380 -29.77 5.62 -23.82
N GLU A 381 -30.26 4.95 -22.77
CA GLU A 381 -31.69 4.74 -22.54
C GLU A 381 -32.14 5.50 -21.29
N GLY A 382 -33.24 6.26 -21.40
CA GLY A 382 -33.86 6.93 -20.27
C GLY A 382 -32.97 8.04 -19.72
N PHE A 383 -32.47 8.89 -20.62
CA PHE A 383 -31.61 10.00 -20.24
C PHE A 383 -32.34 10.96 -19.28
N ASP A 384 -31.76 11.16 -18.11
CA ASP A 384 -32.20 12.18 -17.17
C ASP A 384 -30.98 12.71 -16.40
N GLU A 385 -30.75 14.01 -16.53
CA GLU A 385 -29.63 14.70 -15.94
C GLU A 385 -29.56 14.50 -14.42
N LYS A 386 -30.68 14.33 -13.73
CA LYS A 386 -30.70 14.17 -12.27
C LYS A 386 -29.94 12.93 -11.78
N PHE A 387 -29.73 11.95 -12.66
CA PHE A 387 -29.05 10.69 -12.36
C PHE A 387 -27.53 10.76 -12.50
N ILE A 388 -27.00 11.83 -13.09
CA ILE A 388 -25.56 12.00 -13.31
C ILE A 388 -24.98 12.91 -12.23
N TYR A 389 -24.48 12.34 -11.14
CA TYR A 389 -23.86 13.14 -10.08
C TYR A 389 -22.76 12.37 -9.37
N CYS A 390 -21.82 13.11 -8.80
CA CYS A 390 -20.75 12.59 -7.97
C CYS A 390 -21.07 12.72 -6.47
N ASN A 391 -20.24 12.10 -5.64
CA ASN A 391 -20.27 12.33 -4.20
C ASN A 391 -19.44 13.57 -3.88
N GLU A 392 -20.10 14.60 -3.34
CA GLU A 392 -19.47 15.91 -3.08
C GLU A 392 -18.32 15.83 -2.08
N LYS A 393 -18.35 14.86 -1.15
CA LYS A 393 -17.30 14.64 -0.15
C LYS A 393 -15.97 14.16 -0.73
N VAL A 394 -15.99 13.60 -1.95
CA VAL A 394 -14.79 13.07 -2.60
C VAL A 394 -13.83 14.20 -2.95
N ALA A 395 -14.36 15.35 -3.41
CA ALA A 395 -13.53 16.50 -3.79
C ALA A 395 -12.77 17.08 -2.59
N GLU A 396 -13.49 17.27 -1.48
CA GLU A 396 -12.92 17.75 -0.21
C GLU A 396 -11.83 16.79 0.28
N ALA A 397 -12.15 15.51 0.41
CA ALA A 397 -11.20 14.54 0.96
C ALA A 397 -9.97 14.30 0.06
N ILE A 398 -10.13 14.27 -1.27
CA ILE A 398 -8.98 14.19 -2.18
C ILE A 398 -8.12 15.46 -2.06
N SER A 399 -8.72 16.64 -1.86
CA SER A 399 -7.98 17.89 -1.70
C SER A 399 -7.19 17.94 -0.38
N GLU A 400 -7.65 17.26 0.66
CA GLU A 400 -6.98 17.19 1.96
C GLU A 400 -5.79 16.20 1.97
N MET A 401 -5.73 15.26 1.02
CA MET A 401 -4.64 14.29 0.95
C MET A 401 -3.32 14.93 0.50
N PRO A 402 -2.19 14.65 1.18
CA PRO A 402 -0.87 15.15 0.79
C PRO A 402 -0.41 14.59 -0.57
N LEU A 403 0.22 15.41 -1.41
CA LEU A 403 0.75 15.00 -2.72
C LEU A 403 2.10 14.27 -2.57
N TYR A 404 2.32 13.20 -3.35
CA TYR A 404 3.58 12.42 -3.35
C TYR A 404 4.71 13.10 -4.15
N ILE A 405 4.36 13.86 -5.19
CA ILE A 405 5.28 14.66 -5.99
C ILE A 405 4.68 16.06 -6.11
N ASP A 406 5.33 17.06 -5.51
CA ASP A 406 5.09 18.45 -5.87
C ASP A 406 5.64 18.66 -7.28
N ASN A 407 4.77 18.99 -8.25
CA ASN A 407 5.21 19.35 -9.60
C ASN A 407 6.17 20.53 -9.52
N GLU A 408 7.40 20.33 -9.95
CA GLU A 408 8.47 21.33 -9.99
C GLU A 408 8.07 22.56 -10.85
N GLN A 409 7.58 23.61 -10.19
CA GLN A 409 8.12 24.96 -10.31
C GLN A 409 8.06 25.62 -8.93
N SER A 410 8.81 25.06 -7.99
CA SER A 410 9.46 25.82 -6.92
C SER A 410 10.33 24.92 -6.05
N ASN A 411 11.46 24.50 -6.62
CA ASN A 411 12.74 24.48 -5.87
C ASN A 411 13.16 25.92 -5.45
N ASP A 412 12.16 26.73 -5.04
CA ASP A 412 12.16 28.16 -4.73
C ASP A 412 11.04 28.49 -3.69
N SER A 413 10.29 27.50 -3.19
CA SER A 413 9.16 27.71 -2.26
C SER A 413 9.15 26.81 -1.03
N VAL A 414 9.97 25.74 -0.99
CA VAL A 414 10.41 25.18 0.30
C VAL A 414 11.18 26.27 1.08
N ASP A 415 11.83 27.19 0.36
CA ASP A 415 12.43 28.42 0.90
C ASP A 415 11.42 29.56 1.19
N LYS A 416 10.10 29.42 1.01
CA LYS A 416 9.14 30.52 1.24
C LYS A 416 8.00 30.22 2.20
N ILE A 417 7.64 28.97 2.44
CA ILE A 417 6.69 28.63 3.51
C ILE A 417 7.38 28.60 4.89
N GLU A 418 8.70 28.36 4.94
CA GLU A 418 9.50 28.58 6.16
C GLU A 418 10.05 30.02 6.31
N LEU A 419 10.24 30.80 5.22
CA LEU A 419 10.71 32.20 5.35
C LEU A 419 9.60 33.24 5.58
N ALA A 420 8.33 32.93 5.33
CA ALA A 420 7.25 33.91 5.49
C ALA A 420 6.67 33.95 6.92
N ARG A 421 7.17 33.12 7.86
CA ARG A 421 6.60 32.99 9.21
C ARG A 421 7.54 33.21 10.39
N SER A 422 8.82 33.49 10.19
CA SER A 422 9.70 33.86 11.29
C SER A 422 10.72 34.88 10.85
N GLY A 423 10.80 35.99 11.59
CA GLY A 423 11.99 36.81 11.59
C GLY A 423 13.20 35.91 11.90
N GLY A 424 14.10 35.80 10.92
CA GLY A 424 15.43 35.21 10.96
C GLY A 424 15.73 34.22 12.09
N THR A 425 15.53 32.93 11.83
CA THR A 425 16.17 31.85 12.61
C THR A 425 16.83 30.88 11.64
N TYR A 426 18.16 30.72 11.73
CA TYR A 426 18.92 29.76 10.91
C TYR A 426 18.79 28.38 11.56
N CYS A 427 18.12 27.44 10.90
CA CYS A 427 17.98 26.05 11.35
C CYS A 427 19.15 25.19 10.81
N THR A 428 19.80 24.42 11.68
CA THR A 428 20.86 23.45 11.32
C THR A 428 20.43 22.04 11.70
N SER A 429 20.71 21.07 10.83
CA SER A 429 20.36 19.66 11.01
C SER A 429 21.59 18.75 11.14
N ILE A 430 21.56 17.82 12.10
CA ILE A 430 22.62 16.83 12.33
C ILE A 430 22.01 15.43 12.45
N ALA A 431 22.55 14.46 11.71
CA ALA A 431 22.29 13.05 11.90
C ALA A 431 23.42 12.40 12.71
N MET A 432 23.09 11.57 13.70
CA MET A 432 24.04 10.76 14.46
C MET A 432 23.70 9.28 14.28
N HIS A 433 24.68 8.42 14.00
CA HIS A 433 24.41 7.00 13.78
C HIS A 433 25.61 6.12 14.11
N ASN A 434 25.41 5.08 14.91
CA ASN A 434 26.35 3.98 15.02
C ASN A 434 26.17 3.06 13.81
N ILE A 435 27.13 3.09 12.88
CA ILE A 435 26.98 2.45 11.56
C ILE A 435 27.49 1.01 11.52
N GLN A 436 28.20 0.54 12.55
CA GLN A 436 28.73 -0.83 12.65
C GLN A 436 29.48 -1.29 11.39
N GLY A 437 30.39 -0.45 10.89
CA GLY A 437 31.16 -0.71 9.68
C GLY A 437 30.69 0.10 8.49
N LEU A 438 31.29 1.28 8.30
CA LEU A 438 30.89 2.21 7.25
C LEU A 438 31.09 1.62 5.84
N GLN A 439 32.18 0.91 5.59
CA GLN A 439 32.45 0.34 4.26
C GLN A 439 31.42 -0.75 3.89
N ALA A 440 30.99 -1.57 4.86
CA ALA A 440 30.00 -2.61 4.65
C ALA A 440 28.60 -2.03 4.35
N HIS A 441 28.29 -0.88 4.95
CA HIS A 441 26.96 -0.27 4.91
C HIS A 441 26.89 1.01 4.07
N PHE A 442 27.95 1.38 3.35
CA PHE A 442 28.04 2.68 2.65
C PHE A 442 26.94 2.87 1.60
N VAL A 443 26.59 1.82 0.85
CA VAL A 443 25.54 1.88 -0.17
C VAL A 443 24.17 2.14 0.46
N ASP A 444 23.91 1.50 1.59
CA ASP A 444 22.65 1.60 2.31
C ASP A 444 22.53 2.95 3.03
N PHE A 445 23.63 3.41 3.63
CA PHE A 445 23.81 4.76 4.17
C PHE A 445 23.55 5.85 3.12
N LYS A 446 24.18 5.76 1.94
CA LYS A 446 24.01 6.72 0.83
C LYS A 446 22.57 6.77 0.30
N ARG A 447 21.79 5.70 0.48
CA ARG A 447 20.37 5.63 0.09
C ARG A 447 19.42 6.17 1.15
N ASN A 448 19.89 6.36 2.39
CA ASN A 448 19.09 6.98 3.44
C ASN A 448 18.96 8.49 3.17
N LYS A 449 17.86 8.88 2.51
CA LYS A 449 17.58 10.28 2.13
C LYS A 449 17.47 11.22 3.32
N GLU A 450 17.04 10.73 4.47
CA GLU A 450 16.87 11.54 5.68
C GLU A 450 18.21 11.85 6.34
N MET A 451 19.11 10.87 6.40
CA MET A 451 20.48 11.14 6.85
C MET A 451 21.24 12.03 5.84
N CYS A 452 21.11 11.75 4.55
CA CYS A 452 21.79 12.51 3.50
C CYS A 452 21.18 13.91 3.24
N SER A 453 20.02 14.23 3.81
CA SER A 453 19.46 15.59 3.76
C SER A 453 20.02 16.49 4.85
N CYS A 454 20.58 15.93 5.93
CA CYS A 454 21.15 16.67 7.05
C CYS A 454 22.40 17.46 6.66
N ASP A 455 22.61 18.60 7.31
CA ASP A 455 23.78 19.46 7.08
C ASP A 455 25.08 18.78 7.53
N PHE A 456 25.00 18.03 8.63
CA PHE A 456 26.09 17.24 9.18
C PHE A 456 25.64 15.81 9.50
N ILE A 457 26.55 14.86 9.36
CA ILE A 457 26.37 13.46 9.72
C ILE A 457 27.56 13.05 10.58
N CYS A 458 27.26 12.52 11.76
CA CYS A 458 28.21 12.06 12.76
C CYS A 458 28.07 10.55 12.92
N LEU A 459 29.14 9.81 12.65
CA LEU A 459 29.14 8.35 12.66
C LEU A 459 30.03 7.82 13.77
N THR A 460 29.57 6.79 14.47
CA THR A 460 30.39 5.95 15.37
C THR A 460 30.52 4.54 14.81
N GLU A 461 31.53 3.81 15.26
CA GLU A 461 31.84 2.45 14.78
C GLU A 461 32.06 2.37 13.27
N THR A 462 32.93 3.23 12.75
CA THR A 462 33.24 3.24 11.31
C THR A 462 33.98 1.99 10.82
N TRP A 463 34.73 1.32 11.71
CA TRP A 463 35.55 0.12 11.46
C TRP A 463 36.51 0.28 10.27
N SER A 464 37.13 1.46 10.16
CA SER A 464 38.17 1.76 9.16
C SER A 464 39.44 2.21 9.87
N ASP A 465 40.60 1.71 9.41
CA ASP A 465 41.93 2.04 9.92
C ASP A 465 42.65 3.13 9.09
N GLY A 466 42.07 3.58 7.97
CA GLY A 466 42.64 4.58 7.07
C GLY A 466 41.62 5.59 6.53
N ASP A 467 42.12 6.55 5.74
CA ASP A 467 41.28 7.48 4.97
C ASP A 467 40.33 6.70 4.05
N PHE A 468 39.08 7.15 3.92
CA PHE A 468 38.07 6.47 3.13
C PHE A 468 38.51 6.34 1.65
N ASP A 469 38.39 5.13 1.10
CA ASP A 469 38.75 4.80 -0.28
C ASP A 469 38.02 5.70 -1.31
N CYS A 470 38.65 5.91 -2.47
CA CYS A 470 38.13 6.76 -3.56
C CYS A 470 36.76 6.32 -4.13
N GLU A 471 36.25 5.13 -3.78
CA GLU A 471 34.93 4.62 -4.18
C GLU A 471 33.79 5.16 -3.29
N MET A 472 34.09 5.75 -2.13
CA MET A 472 33.12 6.33 -1.20
C MET A 472 32.78 7.79 -1.54
N ASP A 473 32.28 8.05 -2.76
CA ASP A 473 31.99 9.41 -3.20
C ASP A 473 30.63 9.92 -2.70
N LEU A 474 30.69 10.82 -1.71
CA LEU A 474 29.66 11.80 -1.39
C LEU A 474 30.20 13.17 -1.81
N SER A 475 30.07 13.48 -3.11
CA SER A 475 30.69 14.63 -3.78
C SER A 475 30.37 15.98 -3.11
N ASP A 476 29.29 16.05 -2.34
CA ASP A 476 28.80 17.28 -1.72
C ASP A 476 29.25 17.45 -0.26
N TYR A 477 29.98 16.48 0.30
CA TYR A 477 30.38 16.49 1.71
C TYR A 477 31.91 16.60 1.91
N LYS A 478 32.31 17.26 2.99
CA LYS A 478 33.67 17.30 3.53
C LYS A 478 33.76 16.36 4.73
N TRP A 479 34.80 15.53 4.79
CA TRP A 479 34.96 14.49 5.81
C TRP A 479 36.08 14.79 6.81
N TYR A 480 35.86 14.36 8.05
CA TYR A 480 36.88 14.14 9.07
C TYR A 480 36.70 12.74 9.64
N HIS A 481 37.80 12.01 9.82
CA HIS A 481 37.81 10.67 10.39
C HIS A 481 38.85 10.57 11.50
N GLN A 482 38.56 9.72 12.48
CA GLN A 482 39.44 9.39 13.59
C GLN A 482 39.33 7.88 13.84
N PRO A 483 40.27 7.07 13.34
CA PRO A 483 40.27 5.63 13.57
C PRO A 483 40.64 5.31 15.03
N ARG A 484 40.15 4.19 15.55
CA ARG A 484 40.37 3.76 16.96
C ARG A 484 41.86 3.66 17.31
N CYS A 485 42.67 3.12 16.40
CA CYS A 485 44.10 2.95 16.59
C CYS A 485 44.86 4.27 16.82
N MET A 486 44.26 5.42 16.46
CA MET A 486 44.81 6.76 16.66
C MET A 486 44.21 7.49 17.87
N SER A 487 43.16 6.94 18.49
CA SER A 487 42.47 7.53 19.65
C SER A 487 43.04 7.11 21.00
N TYR A 488 43.81 6.04 21.04
CA TYR A 488 44.39 5.48 22.26
C TYR A 488 45.91 5.40 22.20
N ASP A 489 46.54 5.65 23.36
CA ASP A 489 47.96 5.45 23.58
C ASP A 489 48.25 4.07 24.21
N ASN A 490 49.51 3.84 24.58
CA ASN A 490 49.97 2.60 25.23
C ASN A 490 50.23 2.80 26.73
N THR A 491 49.60 3.78 27.38
CA THR A 491 49.86 4.10 28.80
C THR A 491 49.27 3.10 29.78
N SER A 492 48.18 2.42 29.42
CA SER A 492 47.56 1.38 30.24
C SER A 492 47.32 0.10 29.43
N ARG A 493 47.16 -1.03 30.13
CA ARG A 493 46.80 -2.30 29.49
C ARG A 493 45.45 -2.22 28.75
N VAL A 494 44.53 -1.41 29.26
CA VAL A 494 43.20 -1.21 28.66
C VAL A 494 43.31 -0.36 27.40
N THR A 495 44.04 0.75 27.43
CA THR A 495 44.21 1.63 26.25
C THR A 495 44.99 0.93 25.14
N HIS A 496 46.01 0.15 25.48
CA HIS A 496 46.71 -0.73 24.53
C HIS A 496 45.77 -1.76 23.90
N MET A 497 44.95 -2.44 24.70
CA MET A 497 43.99 -3.43 24.20
C MET A 497 42.96 -2.79 23.26
N LEU A 498 42.43 -1.61 23.60
CA LEU A 498 41.49 -0.88 22.74
C LEU A 498 42.16 -0.46 21.42
N LYS A 499 43.41 0.02 21.48
CA LYS A 499 44.17 0.43 20.30
C LYS A 499 44.38 -0.70 19.29
N GLU A 500 44.54 -1.93 19.75
CA GLU A 500 44.76 -3.11 18.91
C GLU A 500 43.47 -3.71 18.31
N GLN A 501 42.29 -3.22 18.70
CA GLN A 501 41.02 -3.71 18.14
C GLN A 501 40.75 -3.13 16.74
N CYS A 502 40.43 -4.01 15.78
CA CYS A 502 40.15 -3.66 14.39
C CYS A 502 38.73 -3.08 14.15
N HIS A 503 37.92 -2.91 15.19
CA HIS A 503 36.56 -2.38 15.09
C HIS A 503 36.50 -1.11 15.91
N GLY A 504 36.01 0.01 15.36
CA GLY A 504 35.85 1.28 16.09
C GLY A 504 35.97 2.52 15.23
N GLY A 505 36.24 3.66 15.87
CA GLY A 505 36.47 4.94 15.19
C GLY A 505 35.20 5.75 14.96
N VAL A 506 35.40 7.06 14.75
CA VAL A 506 34.34 8.03 14.55
C VAL A 506 34.60 8.85 13.29
N ALA A 507 33.54 9.26 12.60
CA ALA A 507 33.61 10.15 11.45
C ALA A 507 32.58 11.28 11.55
N VAL A 508 32.92 12.41 10.93
CA VAL A 508 31.99 13.51 10.70
C VAL A 508 32.06 13.87 9.23
N CYS A 509 30.91 14.02 8.58
CA CYS A 509 30.83 14.68 7.30
C CYS A 509 29.83 15.83 7.33
N GLY A 510 30.16 16.93 6.65
CA GLY A 510 29.29 18.10 6.54
C GLY A 510 29.22 18.59 5.11
N LYS A 511 28.08 19.14 4.69
CA LYS A 511 27.91 19.67 3.33
C LYS A 511 28.94 20.76 3.04
N LYS A 512 29.46 20.80 1.80
CA LYS A 512 30.54 21.71 1.37
C LYS A 512 30.15 23.19 1.39
N ASP A 513 28.85 23.49 1.33
CA ASP A 513 28.29 24.84 1.45
C ASP A 513 28.21 25.33 2.90
N ARG A 514 28.44 24.45 3.89
CA ARG A 514 28.53 24.81 5.31
C ARG A 514 29.99 25.04 5.71
N LEU A 515 30.25 26.14 6.41
CA LEU A 515 31.58 26.44 6.94
C LEU A 515 31.76 25.75 8.30
N PHE A 516 32.67 24.77 8.36
CA PHE A 516 33.04 24.11 9.61
C PHE A 516 34.50 23.64 9.60
N SER A 517 35.09 23.59 10.80
CA SER A 517 36.49 23.20 11.00
C SER A 517 36.64 22.25 12.18
N ARG A 518 37.56 21.29 12.08
CA ARG A 518 37.90 20.37 13.17
C ARG A 518 38.58 21.15 14.29
N LEU A 519 38.17 20.88 15.53
CA LEU A 519 38.78 21.41 16.75
C LEU A 519 39.80 20.40 17.27
N ASN A 520 41.01 20.86 17.52
CA ASN A 520 42.06 20.05 18.12
C ASN A 520 42.11 20.33 19.63
N LEU A 521 41.31 19.57 20.40
CA LEU A 521 41.30 19.64 21.86
C LEU A 521 42.43 18.75 22.43
N PRO A 522 43.13 19.16 23.50
CA PRO A 522 44.24 18.40 24.08
C PRO A 522 43.74 17.25 24.99
N VAL A 523 42.89 16.38 24.45
CA VAL A 523 42.31 15.23 25.15
C VAL A 523 42.78 13.94 24.50
N HIS A 524 43.32 13.03 25.32
CA HIS A 524 43.87 11.75 24.87
C HIS A 524 43.05 10.59 25.43
N ASN A 525 43.23 9.39 24.86
CA ASN A 525 42.55 8.15 25.28
C ASN A 525 41.02 8.22 25.17
N LEU A 526 40.52 8.81 24.09
CA LEU A 526 39.10 8.93 23.78
C LEU A 526 38.87 8.86 22.28
N GLU A 527 37.88 8.07 21.84
CA GLU A 527 37.40 8.09 20.46
C GLU A 527 36.43 9.24 20.26
N TYR A 528 36.91 10.36 19.71
CA TYR A 528 36.07 11.51 19.42
C TYR A 528 36.55 12.34 18.22
N ILE A 529 35.62 13.10 17.65
CA ILE A 529 35.91 14.25 16.78
C ILE A 529 35.15 15.45 17.33
N ALA A 530 35.87 16.55 17.56
CA ALA A 530 35.29 17.85 17.84
C ALA A 530 35.38 18.73 16.60
N PHE A 531 34.32 19.49 16.30
CA PHE A 531 34.30 20.46 15.22
C PHE A 531 33.44 21.67 15.57
N GLN A 532 33.68 22.78 14.90
CA GLN A 532 32.95 24.03 15.11
C GLN A 532 32.29 24.47 13.82
N ILE A 533 30.99 24.78 13.90
CA ILE A 533 30.25 25.41 12.81
C ILE A 533 30.54 26.91 12.85
N ILE A 534 31.10 27.44 11.76
CA ILE A 534 31.46 28.85 11.61
C ILE A 534 30.26 29.56 10.98
N SER A 535 29.37 30.06 11.83
CA SER A 535 28.20 30.87 11.42
C SER A 535 28.14 32.18 12.21
N LYS A 536 27.04 32.95 12.11
CA LYS A 536 26.80 34.13 12.97
C LYS A 536 26.83 33.78 14.47
N VAL A 537 26.52 32.53 14.82
CA VAL A 537 26.62 32.00 16.16
C VAL A 537 27.47 30.73 16.09
N SER A 538 28.60 30.74 16.78
CA SER A 538 29.51 29.61 16.77
C SER A 538 29.00 28.48 17.67
N VAL A 539 28.85 27.28 17.10
CA VAL A 539 28.41 26.08 17.83
C VAL A 539 29.51 25.04 17.76
N ALA A 540 29.95 24.54 18.92
CA ALA A 540 30.94 23.47 19.02
C ALA A 540 30.23 22.13 19.19
N ILE A 541 30.60 21.14 18.39
CA ILE A 541 29.96 19.82 18.35
C ILE A 541 31.02 18.76 18.56
N VAL A 542 30.70 17.75 19.37
CA VAL A 542 31.57 16.59 19.60
C VAL A 542 30.78 15.31 19.36
N ILE A 543 31.33 14.42 18.54
CA ILE A 543 30.89 13.02 18.43
C ILE A 543 31.85 12.14 19.23
N ILE A 544 31.33 11.27 20.09
CA ILE A 544 32.10 10.38 20.96
C ILE A 544 31.68 8.93 20.73
N TYR A 545 32.63 8.00 20.79
CA TYR A 545 32.34 6.59 20.97
C TYR A 545 33.01 6.09 22.25
N ARG A 546 32.24 5.45 23.14
CA ARG A 546 32.78 4.75 24.30
C ARG A 546 32.65 3.24 24.08
N PRO A 547 33.74 2.49 23.90
CA PRO A 547 33.68 1.03 23.87
C PRO A 547 33.12 0.46 25.18
N ALA A 548 32.28 -0.57 25.11
CA ALA A 548 31.75 -1.26 26.30
C ALA A 548 32.84 -1.81 27.24
N SER A 549 34.02 -2.14 26.68
CA SER A 549 35.19 -2.60 27.43
C SER A 549 35.99 -1.49 28.12
N TYR A 550 35.66 -0.21 27.86
CA TYR A 550 36.34 0.92 28.48
C TYR A 550 35.80 1.16 29.90
N VAL A 551 36.70 1.13 30.89
CA VAL A 551 36.42 1.37 32.30
C VAL A 551 35.69 2.70 32.51
N LEU A 552 34.48 2.64 33.06
CA LEU A 552 33.58 3.80 33.17
C LEU A 552 34.18 4.98 33.93
N ASN A 553 34.83 4.76 35.07
CA ASN A 553 35.38 5.85 35.88
C ASN A 553 36.53 6.59 35.18
N GLU A 554 37.38 5.86 34.44
CA GLU A 554 38.45 6.47 33.63
C GLU A 554 37.85 7.31 32.51
N PHE A 555 36.84 6.78 31.82
CA PHE A 555 36.10 7.50 30.79
C PHE A 555 35.45 8.78 31.33
N LEU A 556 34.77 8.73 32.49
CA LEU A 556 34.11 9.91 33.06
C LEU A 556 35.11 11.03 33.38
N SER A 557 36.29 10.70 33.91
CA SER A 557 37.34 11.68 34.17
C SER A 557 37.83 12.36 32.88
N ILE A 558 37.96 11.60 31.79
CA ILE A 558 38.38 12.13 30.48
C ILE A 558 37.24 12.94 29.84
N LEU A 559 35.99 12.52 30.01
CA LEU A 559 34.80 13.25 29.56
C LEU A 559 34.74 14.63 30.24
N GLU A 560 34.97 14.73 31.55
CA GLU A 560 35.01 16.01 32.25
C GLU A 560 36.10 16.94 31.70
N MET A 561 37.31 16.42 31.43
CA MET A 561 38.37 17.18 30.79
C MET A 561 37.95 17.69 29.41
N LEU A 562 37.32 16.84 28.60
CA LEU A 562 36.80 17.22 27.28
C LEU A 562 35.75 18.31 27.36
N LEU A 563 34.80 18.21 28.31
CA LEU A 563 33.76 19.22 28.49
C LEU A 563 34.37 20.57 28.87
N ASN A 564 35.34 20.60 29.78
CA ASN A 564 36.03 21.83 30.17
C ASN A 564 36.76 22.49 28.98
N GLU A 565 37.50 21.71 28.19
CA GLU A 565 38.16 22.21 26.98
C GLU A 565 37.15 22.69 25.93
N LEU A 566 36.02 22.00 25.76
CA LEU A 566 34.98 22.39 24.83
C LEU A 566 34.31 23.72 25.23
N HIS A 567 34.13 23.96 26.53
CA HIS A 567 33.54 25.21 27.05
C HIS A 567 34.45 26.42 26.89
N ASN A 568 35.77 26.21 26.84
CA ASN A 568 36.73 27.26 26.49
C ASN A 568 36.59 27.71 25.03
N VAL A 569 36.05 26.85 24.15
CA VAL A 569 35.88 27.14 22.72
C VAL A 569 34.54 27.80 22.40
N SER A 570 33.44 27.30 22.98
CA SER A 570 32.11 27.90 22.79
C SER A 570 31.22 27.72 24.01
N ASN A 571 30.34 28.69 24.24
CA ASN A 571 29.28 28.57 25.22
C ASN A 571 28.07 27.75 24.70
N LYS A 572 27.98 27.52 23.38
CA LYS A 572 26.95 26.71 22.73
C LYS A 572 27.54 25.40 22.25
N CYS A 573 27.14 24.30 22.88
CA CYS A 573 27.77 23.01 22.69
C CYS A 573 26.76 21.89 22.48
N ILE A 574 27.11 20.95 21.59
CA ILE A 574 26.40 19.69 21.40
C ILE A 574 27.41 18.55 21.61
N VAL A 575 27.05 17.57 22.43
CA VAL A 575 27.84 16.35 22.59
C VAL A 575 26.93 15.17 22.30
N MET A 576 27.31 14.36 21.33
CA MET A 576 26.52 13.23 20.86
C MET A 576 27.39 11.99 20.70
N GLY A 577 26.78 10.81 20.67
CA GLY A 577 27.51 9.57 20.43
C GLY A 577 26.95 8.35 21.12
N ASP A 578 27.62 7.22 20.93
CA ASP A 578 27.31 5.96 21.61
C ASP A 578 28.18 5.83 22.86
N PHE A 579 27.53 5.82 24.02
CA PHE A 579 28.19 5.76 25.32
C PHE A 579 28.21 4.34 25.90
N ASN A 580 27.60 3.35 25.23
CA ASN A 580 27.44 1.99 25.76
C ASN A 580 26.90 1.97 27.22
N GLU A 581 26.00 2.90 27.54
CA GLU A 581 25.31 3.03 28.83
C GLU A 581 23.83 3.34 28.57
N ASP A 582 22.94 2.49 29.06
CA ASP A 582 21.49 2.59 28.82
C ASP A 582 20.87 3.66 29.73
N ILE A 583 20.55 4.83 29.17
CA ILE A 583 20.05 5.97 29.94
C ILE A 583 18.71 5.68 30.63
N MET A 584 17.92 4.74 30.08
CA MET A 584 16.60 4.40 30.56
C MET A 584 16.62 3.66 31.91
N LYS A 585 17.79 3.14 32.30
CA LYS A 585 17.99 2.47 33.61
C LYS A 585 18.63 3.41 34.60
N GLN A 586 19.90 3.75 34.36
CA GLN A 586 20.70 4.66 35.16
C GLN A 586 21.97 4.97 34.37
N SER A 587 22.31 6.25 34.22
CA SER A 587 23.52 6.67 33.51
C SER A 587 24.39 7.61 34.34
N SER A 588 25.64 7.21 34.53
CA SER A 588 26.68 8.04 35.15
C SER A 588 27.13 9.15 34.21
N VAL A 589 27.12 8.88 32.90
CA VAL A 589 27.38 9.89 31.85
C VAL A 589 26.34 11.00 31.92
N GLN A 590 25.05 10.66 32.02
CA GLN A 590 23.97 11.66 32.13
C GLN A 590 24.16 12.58 33.34
N LYS A 591 24.61 12.03 34.48
CA LYS A 591 24.89 12.81 35.68
C LYS A 591 26.00 13.83 35.43
N VAL A 592 27.16 13.39 34.91
CA VAL A 592 28.29 14.28 34.58
C VAL A 592 27.85 15.37 33.59
N MET A 593 27.09 15.02 32.56
CA MET A 593 26.57 15.96 31.58
C MET A 593 25.65 17.02 32.21
N HIS A 594 24.74 16.62 33.10
CA HIS A 594 23.85 17.54 33.81
C HIS A 594 24.62 18.48 34.75
N ASP A 595 25.61 17.96 35.47
CA ASP A 595 26.47 18.76 36.36
C ASP A 595 27.23 19.86 35.59
N HIS A 596 27.51 19.61 34.29
CA HIS A 596 28.14 20.57 33.37
C HIS A 596 27.14 21.40 32.54
N GLY A 597 25.84 21.37 32.89
CA GLY A 597 24.81 22.23 32.31
C GLY A 597 24.22 21.76 30.98
N TYR A 598 24.39 20.48 30.63
CA TYR A 598 23.77 19.90 29.44
C TYR A 598 22.38 19.32 29.74
N LYS A 599 21.55 19.25 28.70
CA LYS A 599 20.26 18.56 28.68
C LYS A 599 20.27 17.45 27.65
N GLN A 600 19.79 16.27 28.02
CA GLN A 600 19.57 15.17 27.07
C GLN A 600 18.31 15.45 26.24
N CYS A 601 18.40 15.25 24.93
CA CYS A 601 17.34 15.49 23.95
C CYS A 601 16.62 14.21 23.48
N VAL A 602 17.27 13.04 23.54
CA VAL A 602 16.71 11.76 23.11
C VAL A 602 15.96 11.10 24.26
N THR A 603 14.71 10.73 24.02
CA THR A 603 13.82 10.07 24.99
C THR A 603 13.37 8.68 24.54
N GLU A 604 13.67 8.31 23.30
CA GLU A 604 13.27 7.04 22.67
C GLU A 604 14.44 6.07 22.60
N ALA A 605 14.16 4.78 22.56
CA ALA A 605 15.20 3.77 22.39
C ALA A 605 15.92 3.93 21.04
N THR A 606 17.24 3.74 21.04
CA THR A 606 18.10 3.91 19.86
C THR A 606 18.64 2.58 19.35
N THR A 607 18.10 1.46 19.83
CA THR A 607 18.53 0.09 19.46
C THR A 607 17.33 -0.83 19.33
N GLU A 608 17.46 -1.89 18.53
CA GLU A 608 16.38 -2.86 18.30
C GLU A 608 15.83 -3.53 19.58
N ASN A 609 16.66 -3.67 20.63
CA ASN A 609 16.24 -4.27 21.91
C ASN A 609 15.61 -3.27 22.88
N GLY A 610 15.37 -2.03 22.46
CA GLY A 610 14.70 -1.02 23.29
C GLY A 610 15.63 -0.34 24.31
N THR A 611 16.95 -0.40 24.13
CA THR A 611 17.93 0.35 24.95
C THR A 611 18.27 1.70 24.31
N LEU A 612 18.59 2.70 25.13
CA LEU A 612 18.99 4.04 24.69
C LEU A 612 20.48 4.24 24.99
N LEU A 613 21.32 3.87 24.01
CA LEU A 613 22.79 3.91 24.10
C LEU A 613 23.38 5.15 23.40
N ASP A 614 22.66 5.67 22.40
CA ASP A 614 23.06 6.79 21.58
C ASP A 614 22.48 8.09 22.16
N HIS A 615 23.34 8.87 22.81
CA HIS A 615 22.94 10.01 23.61
C HIS A 615 23.17 11.31 22.84
N VAL A 616 22.29 12.31 23.01
CA VAL A 616 22.48 13.67 22.45
C VAL A 616 22.27 14.75 23.51
N TYR A 617 23.36 15.39 23.92
CA TYR A 617 23.38 16.41 24.95
C TYR A 617 23.57 17.80 24.36
N VAL A 618 22.73 18.77 24.75
CA VAL A 618 22.82 20.16 24.30
C VAL A 618 23.03 21.12 25.47
N ARG A 619 23.81 22.19 25.25
CA ARG A 619 24.03 23.28 26.21
C ARG A 619 23.88 24.64 25.52
N ASN A 620 23.01 25.49 26.07
CA ASN A 620 22.71 26.86 25.60
C ASN A 620 22.32 26.93 24.11
N ILE A 621 21.63 25.90 23.63
CA ILE A 621 21.11 25.76 22.27
C ILE A 621 19.61 25.48 22.37
N ASP A 622 18.84 26.17 21.54
CA ASP A 622 17.41 25.96 21.43
C ASP A 622 17.17 24.83 20.43
N VAL A 623 16.65 23.70 20.91
CA VAL A 623 16.37 22.53 20.06
C VAL A 623 14.98 22.68 19.47
N ILE A 624 14.90 22.58 18.14
CA ILE A 624 13.65 22.61 17.39
C ILE A 624 13.01 21.22 17.42
N GLU A 625 13.80 20.19 17.12
CA GLU A 625 13.30 18.82 16.96
C GLU A 625 14.41 17.81 17.27
N THR A 626 14.05 16.69 17.89
CA THR A 626 14.93 15.52 18.03
C THR A 626 14.08 14.26 17.93
N TYR A 627 14.47 13.32 17.07
CA TYR A 627 13.76 12.07 16.90
C TYR A 627 14.70 10.96 16.43
N VAL A 628 14.26 9.72 16.61
CA VAL A 628 14.97 8.51 16.19
C VAL A 628 14.47 8.11 14.78
N SER A 629 15.39 7.98 13.83
CA SER A 629 15.15 7.56 12.45
C SER A 629 15.60 6.10 12.28
N PRO A 630 14.70 5.18 11.90
CA PRO A 630 15.06 3.78 11.79
C PRO A 630 16.08 3.48 10.69
N THR A 631 17.01 2.56 10.95
CA THR A 631 17.95 2.02 9.96
C THR A 631 17.85 0.49 9.90
N TYR A 632 17.98 -0.09 8.71
CA TYR A 632 17.82 -1.54 8.51
C TYR A 632 19.14 -2.30 8.46
N TYR A 633 20.26 -1.57 8.48
CA TYR A 633 21.60 -2.09 8.23
C TYR A 633 22.52 -1.97 9.45
N SER A 634 22.03 -1.38 10.54
CA SER A 634 22.71 -1.34 11.84
C SER A 634 21.72 -1.76 12.92
N TYR A 635 22.23 -2.35 14.00
CA TYR A 635 21.47 -2.62 15.23
C TYR A 635 21.04 -1.33 15.95
N HIS A 636 21.72 -0.22 15.67
CA HIS A 636 21.38 1.09 16.18
C HIS A 636 20.50 1.84 15.20
N GLU A 637 19.59 2.64 15.73
CA GLU A 637 18.82 3.59 14.95
C GLU A 637 19.61 4.90 14.79
N ALA A 638 19.32 5.69 13.77
CA ALA A 638 19.91 7.02 13.63
C ALA A 638 19.16 8.02 14.53
N VAL A 639 19.84 9.06 15.01
CA VAL A 639 19.22 10.15 15.77
C VAL A 639 19.36 11.43 14.96
N ILE A 640 18.24 12.10 14.70
CA ILE A 640 18.22 13.37 13.97
C ILE A 640 17.97 14.51 14.97
N LEU A 641 18.78 15.56 14.89
CA LEU A 641 18.70 16.76 15.71
C LEU A 641 18.59 18.00 14.81
N LYS A 642 17.60 18.87 15.08
CA LYS A 642 17.44 20.19 14.44
C LYS A 642 17.47 21.30 15.50
N PHE A 643 18.26 22.35 15.30
CA PHE A 643 18.47 23.44 16.27
C PHE A 643 18.86 24.77 15.62
#